data_AF-A0A8C1PYI9-F1
#
_entry.id   AF-A0A8C1PYI9-F1
#
_cell.length_a   1.000
_cell.length_b   1.000
_cell.length_c   1.000
_cell.angle_alpha   90.00
_cell.angle_beta   90.00
_cell.angle_gamma   90.00
#
_symmetry.space_group_name_H-M   'P 1'
#
loop_
_entity.id
_entity.type
_entity.pdbx_description
1 polymer ?
#
loop_
_entity_poly.entity_id
_entity_poly.type
_entity_poly.pdbx_seq_one_letter_code
_entity_poly.pdbx_strand_id
1 'polypeptide(L)'
;MSREEALCLLRSLNAQQSAVFYKVRKWCLEKLLGENPEPFHLFVTGGAGTGKSHLIKAIYYESSRLLSQMSENPDDRSVILTASTGVASFQIGASTIHNTFSIGANVKLPYQPLGDDKINSLRAKLGGLQILIIDEVSMVDHHLLSYVHGRLRQIKQTGDYSIFGRVSLVCVGDFYQLPPVKGIPLYVDPKGVNLWDNNFEIAELTQVVRQQDASFAEMLNRLRVHKKNETLSPNDINMLKQCETGEECDAIHIFPTNAQVDEYNIQKLNKCCPEAITIHARDFARNPETGRIERKVGFHAKVFNSCLDKCVSLGVGARVMLRKNVDVSDGLVNGAFGTVVHISRKQRRDDDDEDDDFPSAIHVEFDNPNVGKVQRSKQRQKYSPNSTVIEVEEDQVTNDGGLRRQFPLKLAWACTIHKVQGLTVDKAVVSLDKVFSPGQAYVALSRVRTLDGLIINNFKESVIYCNEKIDSAMKNMPRLALENYSFIKTPGVFTIALHNVQSLQAHVQDIQVHRQIMNADCICLTETWLKVEDQVQIPGFVFKNNPRAKCYDNSTPLFTDLKQQRGGGVGLLCCESIHFNVVIPEPCNLECLYFAVPHISLNAALLYRPNTYPLNLFRQNMLYVIDELEKHSGKKVIMGDFNEDILTSSTIGTLMELHGYSQHVQHPTTEKGTLIDHVYVKDAENVSVEIVQTYHSYHQAVLISLR
;
A
#
# COMPACT_ATOMS: atom_id res chain seq x y z
N MET A 1 7.93 -9.19 1.38
CA MET A 1 6.99 -9.65 0.35
C MET A 1 7.82 -10.26 -0.76
N SER A 2 7.54 -11.49 -1.17
CA SER A 2 8.22 -12.10 -2.32
C SER A 2 7.74 -11.45 -3.63
N ARG A 3 8.48 -11.64 -4.73
CA ARG A 3 8.07 -11.13 -6.05
C ARG A 3 6.74 -11.74 -6.50
N GLU A 4 6.50 -13.01 -6.23
CA GLU A 4 5.26 -13.72 -6.59
C GLU A 4 4.05 -13.18 -5.83
N GLU A 5 4.19 -12.97 -4.51
CA GLU A 5 3.15 -12.33 -3.69
C GLU A 5 2.82 -10.92 -4.20
N ALA A 6 3.86 -10.17 -4.58
CA ALA A 6 3.70 -8.82 -5.12
C ALA A 6 2.99 -8.82 -6.48
N LEU A 7 3.32 -9.74 -7.40
CA LEU A 7 2.62 -9.84 -8.68
C LEU A 7 1.13 -10.18 -8.46
N CYS A 8 0.80 -11.09 -7.55
CA CYS A 8 -0.59 -11.39 -7.19
C CYS A 8 -1.34 -10.15 -6.64
N LEU A 9 -0.67 -9.38 -5.78
CA LEU A 9 -1.15 -8.11 -5.25
C LEU A 9 -1.40 -7.07 -6.36
N LEU A 10 -0.47 -6.93 -7.31
CA LEU A 10 -0.57 -5.97 -8.42
C LEU A 10 -1.65 -6.37 -9.44
N ARG A 11 -1.80 -7.67 -9.73
CA ARG A 11 -2.84 -8.20 -10.63
C ARG A 11 -4.26 -7.97 -10.11
N SER A 12 -4.43 -7.93 -8.80
CA SER A 12 -5.73 -7.78 -8.15
C SER A 12 -6.18 -6.32 -7.98
N LEU A 13 -5.40 -5.34 -8.44
CA LEU A 13 -5.78 -3.93 -8.42
C LEU A 13 -6.93 -3.67 -9.40
N ASN A 14 -7.94 -2.94 -8.92
CA ASN A 14 -9.03 -2.47 -9.77
C ASN A 14 -8.65 -1.21 -10.56
N ALA A 15 -9.53 -0.73 -11.45
CA ALA A 15 -9.27 0.42 -12.32
C ALA A 15 -8.75 1.68 -11.59
N GLN A 16 -9.45 2.06 -10.52
CA GLN A 16 -9.16 3.27 -9.76
C GLN A 16 -7.86 3.12 -8.97
N GLN A 17 -7.65 1.94 -8.38
CA GLN A 17 -6.42 1.60 -7.67
C GLN A 17 -5.22 1.60 -8.63
N SER A 18 -5.34 0.97 -9.79
CA SER A 18 -4.30 0.92 -10.81
C SER A 18 -3.93 2.32 -11.31
N ALA A 19 -4.90 3.22 -11.52
CA ALA A 19 -4.61 4.58 -11.96
C ALA A 19 -3.77 5.37 -10.92
N VAL A 20 -4.08 5.25 -9.63
CA VAL A 20 -3.26 5.84 -8.56
C VAL A 20 -1.87 5.21 -8.52
N PHE A 21 -1.80 3.88 -8.63
CA PHE A 21 -0.55 3.12 -8.65
C PHE A 21 0.37 3.57 -9.79
N TYR A 22 -0.14 3.67 -11.02
CA TYR A 22 0.63 4.07 -12.19
C TYR A 22 1.05 5.55 -12.15
N LYS A 23 0.25 6.45 -11.56
CA LYS A 23 0.71 7.83 -11.31
C LYS A 23 1.96 7.85 -10.43
N VAL A 24 1.95 7.11 -9.32
CA VAL A 24 3.10 7.07 -8.41
C VAL A 24 4.30 6.37 -9.07
N ARG A 25 4.05 5.27 -9.80
CA ARG A 25 5.09 4.55 -10.54
C ARG A 25 5.75 5.43 -11.59
N LYS A 26 4.97 6.20 -12.37
CA LYS A 26 5.47 7.15 -13.35
C LYS A 26 6.46 8.13 -12.75
N TRP A 27 6.09 8.78 -11.64
CA TRP A 27 6.98 9.70 -10.95
C TRP A 27 8.27 9.02 -10.46
N CYS A 28 8.20 7.76 -9.98
CA CYS A 28 9.38 7.01 -9.57
C CYS A 28 10.33 6.73 -10.74
N LEU A 29 9.78 6.40 -11.92
CA LEU A 29 10.56 6.20 -13.14
C LEU A 29 11.22 7.49 -13.61
N GLU A 30 10.49 8.61 -13.67
CA GLU A 30 11.04 9.92 -14.01
C GLU A 30 12.23 10.27 -13.09
N LYS A 31 12.11 10.04 -11.78
CA LYS A 31 13.22 10.19 -10.82
C LYS A 31 14.41 9.28 -11.13
N LEU A 32 14.17 8.01 -11.47
CA LEU A 32 15.23 7.06 -11.81
C LEU A 32 15.99 7.46 -13.09
N LEU A 33 15.29 8.07 -14.04
CA LEU A 33 15.86 8.57 -15.29
C LEU A 33 16.68 9.86 -15.10
N GLY A 34 16.85 10.32 -13.86
CA GLY A 34 17.58 11.54 -13.53
C GLY A 34 16.77 12.81 -13.75
N GLU A 35 15.47 12.69 -14.06
CA GLU A 35 14.58 13.83 -14.10
C GLU A 35 14.31 14.36 -12.68
N ASN A 36 13.95 15.63 -12.60
CA ASN A 36 13.55 16.27 -11.35
C ASN A 36 12.05 16.60 -11.35
N PRO A 37 11.15 15.59 -11.39
CA PRO A 37 9.73 15.86 -11.35
C PRO A 37 9.36 16.49 -10.01
N GLU A 38 8.40 17.40 -10.05
CA GLU A 38 7.84 18.05 -8.87
C GLU A 38 7.23 16.98 -7.93
N PRO A 39 7.40 17.10 -6.61
CA PRO A 39 6.79 16.18 -5.66
C PRO A 39 5.27 16.17 -5.78
N PHE A 40 4.67 14.98 -5.75
CA PHE A 40 3.22 14.85 -5.70
C PHE A 40 2.74 14.75 -4.25
N HIS A 41 1.56 15.29 -3.95
CA HIS A 41 0.86 14.97 -2.71
C HIS A 41 -0.54 14.47 -3.03
N LEU A 42 -0.81 13.23 -2.65
CA LEU A 42 -2.04 12.53 -2.96
C LEU A 42 -2.81 12.22 -1.69
N PHE A 43 -4.11 12.46 -1.71
CA PHE A 43 -5.06 11.99 -0.72
C PHE A 43 -5.93 10.89 -1.34
N VAL A 44 -5.68 9.65 -0.94
CA VAL A 44 -6.48 8.49 -1.35
C VAL A 44 -7.56 8.23 -0.30
N THR A 45 -8.81 8.36 -0.71
CA THR A 45 -9.97 8.12 0.16
C THR A 45 -10.88 7.06 -0.40
N GLY A 46 -11.78 6.53 0.42
CA GLY A 46 -12.79 5.57 0.00
C GLY A 46 -13.48 4.94 1.20
N GLY A 47 -14.67 4.42 0.97
CA GLY A 47 -15.49 3.82 2.02
C GLY A 47 -14.99 2.45 2.50
N ALA A 48 -15.89 1.73 3.17
CA ALA A 48 -15.60 0.39 3.66
C ALA A 48 -15.41 -0.59 2.49
N GLY A 49 -14.38 -1.44 2.57
CA GLY A 49 -14.16 -2.50 1.59
C GLY A 49 -13.61 -2.07 0.22
N THR A 50 -13.16 -0.82 0.05
CA THR A 50 -12.62 -0.31 -1.24
C THR A 50 -11.16 -0.67 -1.49
N GLY A 51 -10.50 -1.38 -0.58
CA GLY A 51 -9.13 -1.89 -0.76
C GLY A 51 -8.01 -0.87 -0.56
N LYS A 52 -8.21 0.19 0.24
CA LYS A 52 -7.18 1.20 0.54
C LYS A 52 -5.83 0.62 0.99
N SER A 53 -5.83 -0.28 1.98
CA SER A 53 -4.61 -0.92 2.47
C SER A 53 -3.96 -1.86 1.44
N HIS A 54 -4.74 -2.38 0.50
CA HIS A 54 -4.24 -3.19 -0.63
C HIS A 54 -3.44 -2.32 -1.60
N LEU A 55 -3.98 -1.16 -1.96
CA LEU A 55 -3.30 -0.16 -2.78
C LEU A 55 -2.03 0.39 -2.11
N ILE A 56 -2.06 0.67 -0.80
CA ILE A 56 -0.88 1.09 -0.03
C ILE A 56 0.26 0.09 -0.19
N LYS A 57 -0.03 -1.20 -0.02
CA LYS A 57 0.99 -2.26 -0.12
C LYS A 57 1.58 -2.34 -1.53
N ALA A 58 0.76 -2.17 -2.56
CA ALA A 58 1.19 -2.16 -3.96
C ALA A 58 2.14 -0.99 -4.25
N ILE A 59 1.74 0.23 -3.88
CA ILE A 59 2.57 1.44 -4.05
C ILE A 59 3.87 1.30 -3.27
N TYR A 60 3.79 0.89 -2.00
CA TYR A 60 4.97 0.76 -1.14
C TYR A 60 5.98 -0.23 -1.73
N TYR A 61 5.53 -1.41 -2.19
CA TYR A 61 6.40 -2.41 -2.80
C TYR A 61 7.09 -1.88 -4.06
N GLU A 62 6.33 -1.36 -5.02
CA GLU A 62 6.87 -0.97 -6.33
C GLU A 62 7.77 0.26 -6.22
N SER A 63 7.34 1.29 -5.48
CA SER A 63 8.16 2.48 -5.27
C SER A 63 9.46 2.16 -4.52
N SER A 64 9.43 1.24 -3.56
CA SER A 64 10.64 0.80 -2.86
C SER A 64 11.58 0.07 -3.81
N ARG A 65 11.07 -0.84 -4.66
CA ARG A 65 11.85 -1.59 -5.67
C ARG A 65 12.54 -0.67 -6.68
N LEU A 66 11.80 0.35 -7.16
CA LEU A 66 12.31 1.30 -8.14
C LEU A 66 13.34 2.22 -7.49
N LEU A 67 12.97 2.93 -6.42
CA LEU A 67 13.82 3.97 -5.83
C LEU A 67 14.99 3.43 -5.01
N SER A 68 15.00 2.15 -4.63
CA SER A 68 16.19 1.54 -3.99
C SER A 68 17.39 1.49 -4.93
N GLN A 69 17.17 1.55 -6.26
CA GLN A 69 18.26 1.58 -7.23
C GLN A 69 19.05 2.91 -7.20
N MET A 70 18.48 3.96 -6.60
CA MET A 70 19.13 5.27 -6.42
C MET A 70 19.90 5.36 -5.09
N SER A 71 19.74 4.38 -4.20
CA SER A 71 20.32 4.42 -2.86
C SER A 71 21.77 3.93 -2.88
N GLU A 72 22.68 4.70 -2.30
CA GLU A 72 24.09 4.30 -2.15
C GLU A 72 24.26 3.27 -1.03
N ASN A 73 23.48 3.39 0.05
CA ASN A 73 23.52 2.45 1.17
C ASN A 73 22.27 1.56 1.21
N PRO A 74 22.41 0.25 1.51
CA PRO A 74 21.26 -0.65 1.69
C PRO A 74 20.29 -0.24 2.80
N ASP A 75 20.77 0.51 3.79
CA ASP A 75 19.98 0.98 4.93
C ASP A 75 19.20 2.27 4.65
N ASP A 76 19.49 2.96 3.54
CA ASP A 76 18.80 4.18 3.15
C ASP A 76 17.35 3.89 2.75
N ARG A 77 16.42 4.66 3.32
CA ARG A 77 14.99 4.47 3.06
C ARG A 77 14.46 5.55 2.13
N SER A 78 14.35 5.21 0.83
CA SER A 78 13.75 6.09 -0.18
C SER A 78 12.22 6.19 -0.04
N VAL A 79 11.58 5.16 0.52
CA VAL A 79 10.13 5.13 0.74
C VAL A 79 9.84 4.69 2.17
N ILE A 80 8.94 5.41 2.84
CA ILE A 80 8.50 5.06 4.19
C ILE A 80 6.99 4.96 4.26
N LEU A 81 6.54 3.88 4.90
CA LEU A 81 5.16 3.68 5.29
C LEU A 81 4.99 4.00 6.78
N THR A 82 3.96 4.77 7.10
CA THR A 82 3.55 5.13 8.46
C THR A 82 2.04 5.03 8.63
N ALA A 83 1.58 4.99 9.88
CA ALA A 83 0.18 5.18 10.22
C ALA A 83 0.01 6.10 11.44
N SER A 84 -1.19 6.64 11.64
CA SER A 84 -1.50 7.51 12.78
C SER A 84 -1.52 6.77 14.13
N THR A 85 -1.91 5.49 14.15
CA THR A 85 -2.03 4.67 15.38
C THR A 85 -1.14 3.42 15.35
N GLY A 86 -0.82 2.86 16.53
CA GLY A 86 0.01 1.67 16.65
C GLY A 86 -0.63 0.40 16.06
N VAL A 87 -1.94 0.23 16.23
CA VAL A 87 -2.69 -0.89 15.64
C VAL A 87 -2.67 -0.81 14.12
N ALA A 88 -2.97 0.36 13.55
CA ALA A 88 -2.95 0.58 12.11
C ALA A 88 -1.54 0.38 11.54
N SER A 89 -0.51 0.88 12.23
CA SER A 89 0.87 0.73 11.78
C SER A 89 1.29 -0.74 11.76
N PHE A 90 0.96 -1.52 12.80
CA PHE A 90 1.27 -2.94 12.84
C PHE A 90 0.57 -3.73 11.73
N GLN A 91 -0.70 -3.42 11.42
CA GLN A 91 -1.48 -4.10 10.37
C GLN A 91 -0.86 -3.97 8.96
N ILE A 92 -0.19 -2.85 8.70
CA ILE A 92 0.49 -2.60 7.42
C ILE A 92 2.02 -2.84 7.52
N GLY A 93 2.53 -3.35 8.64
CA GLY A 93 3.96 -3.62 8.85
C GLY A 93 4.83 -2.36 8.96
N ALA A 94 4.27 -1.27 9.49
CA ALA A 94 4.86 0.06 9.57
C ALA A 94 5.05 0.56 11.01
N SER A 95 5.73 1.71 11.14
CA SER A 95 5.84 2.48 12.39
C SER A 95 4.84 3.64 12.43
N THR A 96 4.52 4.14 13.63
CA THR A 96 3.65 5.32 13.76
C THR A 96 4.37 6.59 13.29
N ILE A 97 3.61 7.58 12.80
CA ILE A 97 4.15 8.90 12.39
C ILE A 97 4.98 9.51 13.53
N HIS A 98 4.46 9.44 14.76
CA HIS A 98 5.13 9.93 15.96
C HIS A 98 6.51 9.29 16.19
N ASN A 99 6.60 7.97 16.07
CA ASN A 99 7.85 7.25 16.27
C ASN A 99 8.85 7.53 15.14
N THR A 100 8.40 7.42 13.89
CA THR A 100 9.24 7.62 12.69
C THR A 100 9.91 8.99 12.67
N PHE A 101 9.17 10.04 13.03
CA PHE A 101 9.65 11.42 12.97
C PHE A 101 10.05 12.00 14.34
N SER A 102 10.06 11.18 15.40
CA SER A 102 10.32 11.65 16.77
C SER A 102 9.48 12.87 17.15
N ILE A 103 8.17 12.78 16.89
CA ILE A 103 7.17 13.82 17.18
C ILE A 103 6.43 13.42 18.45
N GLY A 104 6.41 14.31 19.46
CA GLY A 104 5.68 14.07 20.70
C GLY A 104 4.16 13.94 20.49
N ALA A 105 3.46 13.35 21.46
CA ALA A 105 2.01 13.15 21.37
C ALA A 105 1.20 14.47 21.45
N ASN A 106 1.74 15.49 22.13
CA ASN A 106 1.06 16.78 22.36
C ASN A 106 1.91 17.92 21.82
N VAL A 107 2.00 18.02 20.49
CA VAL A 107 2.73 19.10 19.83
C VAL A 107 1.94 20.40 19.78
N LYS A 108 2.64 21.52 19.92
CA LYS A 108 2.09 22.87 19.82
C LYS A 108 2.84 23.67 18.78
N LEU A 109 2.16 24.59 18.11
CA LEU A 109 2.80 25.58 17.26
C LEU A 109 3.26 26.79 18.10
N PRO A 110 4.36 27.49 17.72
CA PRO A 110 5.20 27.26 16.52
C PRO A 110 6.03 25.97 16.60
N TYR A 111 6.47 25.46 15.45
CA TYR A 111 7.26 24.23 15.33
C TYR A 111 8.52 24.26 16.20
N GLN A 112 8.76 23.16 16.92
CA GLN A 112 9.95 22.99 17.76
C GLN A 112 10.95 22.02 17.09
N PRO A 113 12.15 22.48 16.71
CA PRO A 113 13.15 21.63 16.08
C PRO A 113 13.72 20.59 17.06
N LEU A 114 14.19 19.45 16.55
CA LEU A 114 14.98 18.51 17.35
C LEU A 114 16.41 19.03 17.53
N GLY A 115 17.03 18.65 18.64
CA GLY A 115 18.46 18.83 18.86
C GLY A 115 19.31 17.96 17.93
N ASP A 116 20.59 18.32 17.81
CA ASP A 116 21.51 17.86 16.76
C ASP A 116 21.68 16.32 16.71
N ASP A 117 21.81 15.65 17.86
CA ASP A 117 22.02 14.20 17.88
C ASP A 117 20.85 13.41 17.28
N LYS A 118 19.63 13.78 17.66
CA LYS A 118 18.40 13.11 17.19
C LYS A 118 18.17 13.40 15.72
N ILE A 119 18.36 14.65 15.29
CA ILE A 119 18.17 14.99 13.87
C ILE A 119 19.23 14.35 12.99
N ASN A 120 20.50 14.28 13.41
CA ASN A 120 21.55 13.61 12.64
C ASN A 120 21.27 12.11 12.50
N SER A 121 20.74 11.46 13.53
CA SER A 121 20.26 10.07 13.46
C SER A 121 19.12 9.90 12.44
N LEU A 122 18.19 10.86 12.38
CA LEU A 122 17.12 10.86 11.38
C LEU A 122 17.65 11.15 9.98
N ARG A 123 18.62 12.05 9.82
CA ARG A 123 19.26 12.36 8.52
C ARG A 123 19.98 11.15 7.95
N ALA A 124 20.73 10.42 8.79
CA ALA A 124 21.41 9.20 8.36
C ALA A 124 20.43 8.14 7.84
N LYS A 125 19.21 8.07 8.40
CA LYS A 125 18.19 7.07 7.99
C LYS A 125 17.29 7.54 6.85
N LEU A 126 16.97 8.84 6.84
CA LEU A 126 15.87 9.44 6.06
C LEU A 126 16.34 10.53 5.08
N GLY A 127 17.65 10.75 4.96
CA GLY A 127 18.20 11.75 4.04
C GLY A 127 17.81 11.48 2.59
N GLY A 128 17.83 10.21 2.19
CA GLY A 128 17.39 9.73 0.88
C GLY A 128 15.87 9.64 0.68
N LEU A 129 15.05 9.98 1.67
CA LEU A 129 13.60 9.83 1.61
C LEU A 129 13.01 10.65 0.44
N GLN A 130 12.23 9.97 -0.40
CA GLN A 130 11.53 10.53 -1.57
C GLN A 130 10.01 10.46 -1.41
N ILE A 131 9.49 9.38 -0.83
CA ILE A 131 8.03 9.17 -0.66
C ILE A 131 7.70 8.81 0.79
N LEU A 132 6.73 9.54 1.37
CA LEU A 132 6.12 9.25 2.66
C LEU A 132 4.65 8.84 2.48
N ILE A 133 4.31 7.63 2.91
CA ILE A 133 2.94 7.12 2.94
C ILE A 133 2.40 7.20 4.37
N ILE A 134 1.21 7.76 4.53
CA ILE A 134 0.52 7.93 5.83
C ILE A 134 -0.85 7.26 5.74
N ASP A 135 -1.03 6.14 6.43
CA ASP A 135 -2.33 5.48 6.59
C ASP A 135 -3.11 6.05 7.79
N GLU A 136 -4.43 5.89 7.75
CA GLU A 136 -5.38 6.44 8.74
C GLU A 136 -5.22 7.95 8.95
N VAL A 137 -5.15 8.71 7.84
CA VAL A 137 -4.98 10.19 7.86
C VAL A 137 -6.15 10.92 8.54
N SER A 138 -7.31 10.29 8.75
CA SER A 138 -8.45 10.91 9.45
C SER A 138 -8.14 11.30 10.89
N MET A 139 -7.12 10.66 11.50
CA MET A 139 -6.63 10.92 12.85
C MET A 139 -5.48 11.93 12.90
N VAL A 140 -5.05 12.45 11.75
CA VAL A 140 -4.01 13.47 11.66
C VAL A 140 -4.68 14.85 11.73
N ASP A 141 -4.15 15.73 12.58
CA ASP A 141 -4.58 17.13 12.67
C ASP A 141 -3.60 18.07 11.95
N HIS A 142 -4.00 19.34 11.80
CA HIS A 142 -3.16 20.36 11.17
C HIS A 142 -1.82 20.59 11.89
N HIS A 143 -1.77 20.41 13.22
CA HIS A 143 -0.53 20.55 13.98
C HIS A 143 0.45 19.42 13.67
N LEU A 144 -0.01 18.17 13.67
CA LEU A 144 0.81 17.01 13.35
C LEU A 144 1.33 17.09 11.91
N LEU A 145 0.49 17.45 10.94
CA LEU A 145 0.91 17.65 9.55
C LEU A 145 1.97 18.76 9.42
N SER A 146 1.80 19.87 10.15
CA SER A 146 2.79 20.96 10.21
C SER A 146 4.11 20.51 10.84
N TYR A 147 4.06 19.64 11.85
CA TYR A 147 5.26 19.04 12.44
C TYR A 147 5.95 18.07 11.50
N VAL A 148 5.20 17.27 10.74
CA VAL A 148 5.75 16.42 9.67
C VAL A 148 6.46 17.29 8.63
N HIS A 149 5.82 18.36 8.15
CA HIS A 149 6.44 19.33 7.25
C HIS A 149 7.74 19.91 7.81
N GLY A 150 7.71 20.45 9.03
CA GLY A 150 8.90 21.01 9.67
C GLY A 150 10.01 19.98 9.86
N ARG A 151 9.67 18.74 10.23
CA ARG A 151 10.64 17.67 10.41
C ARG A 151 11.27 17.24 9.10
N LEU A 152 10.48 17.06 8.04
CA LEU A 152 11.01 16.70 6.73
C LEU A 152 11.97 17.78 6.21
N ARG A 153 11.63 19.07 6.37
CA ARG A 153 12.55 20.17 6.01
C ARG A 153 13.84 20.14 6.83
N GLN A 154 13.76 19.81 8.12
CA GLN A 154 14.93 19.69 9.00
C GLN A 154 15.85 18.52 8.59
N ILE A 155 15.26 17.40 8.16
CA ILE A 155 15.96 16.20 7.67
C ILE A 155 16.61 16.49 6.32
N LYS A 156 15.84 17.01 5.36
CA LYS A 156 16.28 17.28 3.99
C LYS A 156 17.16 18.53 3.86
N GLN A 157 17.34 19.27 4.96
CA GLN A 157 18.11 20.52 5.04
C GLN A 157 17.64 21.56 4.00
N THR A 158 16.35 21.56 3.70
CA THR A 158 15.76 22.48 2.71
C THR A 158 15.50 23.84 3.34
N GLY A 159 16.34 24.82 2.99
CA GLY A 159 16.21 26.22 3.42
C GLY A 159 15.22 27.04 2.60
N ASP A 160 14.68 26.50 1.51
CA ASP A 160 13.69 27.16 0.66
C ASP A 160 12.25 27.00 1.20
N TYR A 161 11.28 27.58 0.49
CA TYR A 161 9.84 27.47 0.80
C TYR A 161 9.22 26.16 0.31
N SER A 162 10.01 25.13 -0.03
CA SER A 162 9.48 23.87 -0.53
C SER A 162 8.63 23.16 0.53
N ILE A 163 7.49 22.65 0.08
CA ILE A 163 6.57 21.92 0.95
C ILE A 163 7.16 20.53 1.23
N PHE A 164 7.11 20.11 2.49
CA PHE A 164 7.55 18.79 2.96
C PHE A 164 9.02 18.46 2.61
N GLY A 165 9.87 19.46 2.40
CA GLY A 165 11.28 19.26 2.05
C GLY A 165 11.49 18.53 0.73
N ARG A 166 10.61 18.76 -0.26
CA ARG A 166 10.55 18.06 -1.55
C ARG A 166 10.27 16.55 -1.47
N VAL A 167 9.63 16.09 -0.40
CA VAL A 167 9.19 14.69 -0.26
C VAL A 167 7.74 14.58 -0.76
N SER A 168 7.49 13.59 -1.61
CA SER A 168 6.13 13.27 -2.09
C SER A 168 5.33 12.57 -0.99
N LEU A 169 4.05 12.91 -0.83
CA LEU A 169 3.19 12.36 0.22
C LEU A 169 2.04 11.56 -0.39
N VAL A 170 1.77 10.37 0.16
CA VAL A 170 0.55 9.59 -0.11
C VAL A 170 -0.21 9.42 1.20
N CYS A 171 -1.19 10.28 1.42
CA CYS A 171 -2.08 10.22 2.57
C CYS A 171 -3.29 9.34 2.24
N VAL A 172 -3.56 8.35 3.08
CA VAL A 172 -4.65 7.38 2.88
C VAL A 172 -5.53 7.35 4.11
N GLY A 173 -6.85 7.33 3.92
CA GLY A 173 -7.80 7.24 5.02
C GLY A 173 -9.22 7.56 4.59
N ASP A 174 -10.11 7.78 5.55
CA ASP A 174 -11.50 8.15 5.29
C ASP A 174 -11.95 9.19 6.31
N PHE A 175 -12.16 10.44 5.86
CA PHE A 175 -12.56 11.53 6.76
C PHE A 175 -13.95 11.36 7.38
N TYR A 176 -14.77 10.45 6.82
CA TYR A 176 -16.05 10.05 7.41
C TYR A 176 -15.90 9.17 8.66
N GLN A 177 -14.69 8.68 8.95
CA GLN A 177 -14.36 8.04 10.23
C GLN A 177 -14.18 9.09 11.34
N LEU A 178 -13.60 8.70 12.48
CA LEU A 178 -13.41 9.63 13.58
C LEU A 178 -12.33 10.68 13.22
N PRO A 179 -12.56 11.94 13.60
CA PRO A 179 -11.57 13.01 13.51
C PRO A 179 -10.46 12.86 14.58
N PRO A 180 -9.35 13.62 14.47
CA PRO A 180 -8.34 13.67 15.52
C PRO A 180 -8.93 14.08 16.87
N VAL A 181 -8.48 13.43 17.93
CA VAL A 181 -8.92 13.73 19.31
C VAL A 181 -8.31 15.06 19.78
N LYS A 182 -9.16 16.04 20.09
CA LYS A 182 -8.77 17.40 20.55
C LYS A 182 -7.95 18.23 19.53
N GLY A 183 -7.82 17.75 18.29
CA GLY A 183 -7.15 18.45 17.19
C GLY A 183 -8.14 19.06 16.20
N ILE A 184 -7.66 19.96 15.35
CA ILE A 184 -8.44 20.48 14.21
C ILE A 184 -8.25 19.51 13.03
N PRO A 185 -9.32 18.86 12.54
CA PRO A 185 -9.24 17.93 11.41
C PRO A 185 -8.78 18.62 10.13
N LEU A 186 -8.13 17.88 9.22
CA LEU A 186 -7.59 18.43 7.97
C LEU A 186 -8.66 18.99 7.03
N TYR A 187 -9.88 18.46 7.08
CA TYR A 187 -11.03 18.95 6.29
C TYR A 187 -11.69 20.22 6.86
N VAL A 188 -11.16 20.78 7.95
CA VAL A 188 -11.63 22.04 8.55
C VAL A 188 -10.51 23.07 8.45
N ASP A 189 -10.82 24.27 7.98
CA ASP A 189 -9.86 25.38 7.93
C ASP A 189 -9.33 25.72 9.35
N PRO A 190 -8.01 25.65 9.58
CA PRO A 190 -7.41 25.95 10.88
C PRO A 190 -7.32 27.45 11.19
N LYS A 191 -7.74 28.34 10.27
CA LYS A 191 -7.56 29.81 10.34
C LYS A 191 -6.09 30.22 10.50
N GLY A 192 -5.17 29.37 10.04
CA GLY A 192 -3.72 29.49 10.21
C GLY A 192 -2.99 28.81 9.06
N VAL A 193 -1.84 28.19 9.35
CA VAL A 193 -1.08 27.44 8.33
C VAL A 193 -1.92 26.25 7.86
N ASN A 194 -2.29 26.24 6.58
CA ASN A 194 -3.02 25.16 5.94
C ASN A 194 -2.14 24.51 4.87
N LEU A 195 -1.65 23.30 5.16
CA LEU A 195 -0.82 22.54 4.24
C LEU A 195 -1.62 21.54 3.39
N TRP A 196 -2.94 21.49 3.55
CA TRP A 196 -3.80 20.46 2.96
C TRP A 196 -4.51 20.92 1.69
N ASP A 197 -5.39 21.93 1.80
CA ASP A 197 -6.44 22.21 0.79
C ASP A 197 -5.92 22.47 -0.64
N ASN A 198 -4.78 23.14 -0.79
CA ASN A 198 -4.23 23.53 -2.10
C ASN A 198 -2.99 22.73 -2.51
N ASN A 199 -2.52 21.80 -1.67
CA ASN A 199 -1.28 21.07 -1.91
C ASN A 199 -1.50 19.60 -2.22
N PHE A 200 -2.70 19.07 -1.99
CA PHE A 200 -3.06 17.67 -2.17
C PHE A 200 -4.13 17.50 -3.26
N GLU A 201 -3.93 16.49 -4.11
CA GLU A 201 -4.97 16.02 -5.02
C GLU A 201 -5.71 14.83 -4.42
N ILE A 202 -7.02 14.74 -4.65
CA ILE A 202 -7.87 13.66 -4.14
C ILE A 202 -8.11 12.56 -5.18
N ALA A 203 -7.96 11.31 -4.74
CA ALA A 203 -8.35 10.11 -5.47
C ALA A 203 -9.36 9.30 -4.62
N GLU A 204 -10.62 9.31 -5.02
CA GLU A 204 -11.68 8.58 -4.33
C GLU A 204 -11.90 7.19 -4.95
N LEU A 205 -11.67 6.15 -4.16
CA LEU A 205 -11.98 4.76 -4.49
C LEU A 205 -13.45 4.49 -4.16
N THR A 206 -14.26 4.24 -5.19
CA THR A 206 -15.70 4.00 -5.05
C THR A 206 -16.06 2.52 -5.22
N GLN A 207 -15.25 1.74 -5.94
CA GLN A 207 -15.52 0.33 -6.15
C GLN A 207 -15.28 -0.48 -4.88
N VAL A 208 -16.34 -1.14 -4.38
CA VAL A 208 -16.24 -2.11 -3.29
C VAL A 208 -15.61 -3.40 -3.83
N VAL A 209 -14.50 -3.81 -3.24
CA VAL A 209 -13.72 -5.00 -3.65
C VAL A 209 -14.00 -6.19 -2.73
N ARG A 210 -14.68 -5.98 -1.60
CA ARG A 210 -15.01 -7.04 -0.65
C ARG A 210 -16.13 -7.93 -1.20
N GLN A 211 -15.79 -9.15 -1.64
CA GLN A 211 -16.72 -10.05 -2.33
C GLN A 211 -17.66 -10.85 -1.42
N GLN A 212 -17.35 -11.02 -0.12
CA GLN A 212 -18.13 -11.89 0.77
C GLN A 212 -19.50 -11.32 1.19
N ASP A 213 -19.66 -9.98 1.22
CA ASP A 213 -20.91 -9.34 1.64
C ASP A 213 -21.04 -7.93 1.02
N ALA A 214 -21.32 -7.90 -0.28
CA ALA A 214 -21.45 -6.66 -1.04
C ALA A 214 -22.60 -5.79 -0.52
N SER A 215 -23.73 -6.41 -0.18
CA SER A 215 -24.91 -5.73 0.39
C SER A 215 -24.59 -4.97 1.67
N PHE A 216 -23.84 -5.61 2.58
CA PHE A 216 -23.42 -4.96 3.83
C PHE A 216 -22.44 -3.82 3.57
N ALA A 217 -21.47 -4.01 2.68
CA ALA A 217 -20.52 -2.96 2.32
C ALA A 217 -21.21 -1.74 1.66
N GLU A 218 -22.19 -1.97 0.78
CA GLU A 218 -23.00 -0.91 0.20
C GLU A 218 -23.84 -0.17 1.26
N MET A 219 -24.45 -0.90 2.20
CA MET A 219 -25.14 -0.30 3.34
C MET A 219 -24.17 0.58 4.14
N LEU A 220 -23.00 0.08 4.53
CA LEU A 220 -21.98 0.85 5.24
C LEU A 220 -21.57 2.12 4.48
N ASN A 221 -21.46 2.05 3.14
CA ASN A 221 -21.14 3.21 2.31
C ASN A 221 -22.30 4.22 2.22
N ARG A 222 -23.56 3.80 2.36
CA ARG A 222 -24.69 4.72 2.54
C ARG A 222 -24.66 5.37 3.93
N LEU A 223 -24.42 4.60 5.00
CA LEU A 223 -24.29 5.13 6.36
C LEU A 223 -23.12 6.10 6.51
N ARG A 224 -22.02 5.87 5.78
CA ARG A 224 -20.80 6.69 5.75
C ARG A 224 -21.11 8.16 5.47
N VAL A 225 -21.99 8.44 4.52
CA VAL A 225 -22.30 9.80 4.02
C VAL A 225 -23.67 10.30 4.48
N HIS A 226 -24.35 9.56 5.35
CA HIS A 226 -25.69 9.89 5.79
C HIS A 226 -25.73 11.17 6.63
N LYS A 227 -26.56 12.13 6.25
CA LYS A 227 -26.69 13.40 6.97
C LYS A 227 -27.71 13.31 8.09
N LYS A 228 -27.51 14.11 9.13
CA LYS A 228 -28.35 14.08 10.34
C LYS A 228 -29.83 14.39 10.10
N ASN A 229 -30.15 15.13 9.03
CA ASN A 229 -31.52 15.53 8.68
C ASN A 229 -32.17 14.59 7.64
N GLU A 230 -31.44 13.58 7.16
CA GLU A 230 -31.96 12.58 6.24
C GLU A 230 -32.53 11.38 7.03
N THR A 231 -33.37 10.58 6.39
CA THR A 231 -33.85 9.30 6.98
C THR A 231 -33.11 8.14 6.34
N LEU A 232 -32.84 7.10 7.13
CA LEU A 232 -32.25 5.88 6.58
C LEU A 232 -33.27 5.13 5.70
N SER A 233 -32.76 4.40 4.71
CA SER A 233 -33.61 3.51 3.92
C SER A 233 -34.28 2.47 4.82
N PRO A 234 -35.57 2.14 4.62
CA PRO A 234 -36.25 1.08 5.37
C PRO A 234 -35.50 -0.26 5.32
N ASN A 235 -34.82 -0.54 4.20
CA ASN A 235 -34.01 -1.75 4.06
C ASN A 235 -32.78 -1.73 4.97
N ASP A 236 -32.08 -0.61 5.04
CA ASP A 236 -30.89 -0.45 5.90
C ASP A 236 -31.27 -0.53 7.38
N ILE A 237 -32.40 0.08 7.76
CA ILE A 237 -32.95 -0.03 9.11
C ILE A 237 -33.29 -1.49 9.44
N ASN A 238 -33.93 -2.21 8.52
CA ASN A 238 -34.28 -3.61 8.73
C ASN A 238 -33.02 -4.48 8.90
N MET A 239 -32.00 -4.29 8.03
CA MET A 239 -30.72 -4.99 8.15
C MET A 239 -30.06 -4.74 9.51
N LEU A 240 -30.02 -3.49 9.98
CA LEU A 240 -29.41 -3.16 11.28
C LEU A 240 -30.25 -3.68 12.47
N LYS A 241 -31.59 -3.65 12.37
CA LYS A 241 -32.46 -4.18 13.42
C LYS A 241 -32.39 -5.70 13.53
N GLN A 242 -32.13 -6.41 12.43
CA GLN A 242 -31.89 -7.86 12.48
C GLN A 242 -30.62 -8.22 13.28
N CYS A 243 -29.65 -7.31 13.35
CA CYS A 243 -28.46 -7.47 14.20
C CYS A 243 -28.73 -7.21 15.70
N GLU A 244 -29.89 -6.69 16.09
CA GLU A 244 -30.26 -6.48 17.49
C GLU A 244 -30.85 -7.77 18.08
N THR A 245 -29.99 -8.79 18.22
CA THR A 245 -30.42 -10.15 18.61
C THR A 245 -30.59 -10.31 20.12
N GLY A 246 -29.96 -9.46 20.94
CA GLY A 246 -29.96 -9.57 22.40
C GLY A 246 -29.18 -10.77 22.95
N GLU A 247 -28.45 -11.50 22.10
CA GLU A 247 -27.66 -12.66 22.50
C GLU A 247 -26.40 -12.26 23.29
N GLU A 248 -26.11 -12.97 24.40
CA GLU A 248 -24.80 -12.88 25.04
C GLU A 248 -23.75 -13.53 24.12
N CYS A 249 -22.78 -12.73 23.68
CA CYS A 249 -21.67 -13.19 22.85
C CYS A 249 -20.34 -12.93 23.56
N ASP A 250 -19.33 -13.79 23.36
CA ASP A 250 -17.98 -13.58 23.89
C ASP A 250 -17.07 -12.74 22.97
N ALA A 251 -17.63 -12.23 21.87
CA ALA A 251 -16.96 -11.29 20.99
C ALA A 251 -16.61 -9.97 21.69
N ILE A 252 -15.67 -9.22 21.11
CA ILE A 252 -15.30 -7.90 21.62
C ILE A 252 -16.51 -6.96 21.65
N HIS A 253 -16.72 -6.30 22.78
CA HIS A 253 -17.76 -5.29 22.95
C HIS A 253 -17.21 -3.91 22.66
N ILE A 254 -17.91 -3.16 21.81
CA ILE A 254 -17.48 -1.85 21.34
C ILE A 254 -18.47 -0.81 21.88
N PHE A 255 -17.97 0.09 22.73
CA PHE A 255 -18.79 1.14 23.36
C PHE A 255 -18.33 2.55 23.00
N PRO A 256 -19.21 3.56 23.07
CA PRO A 256 -18.82 4.95 22.81
C PRO A 256 -17.91 5.56 23.87
N THR A 257 -18.08 5.22 25.16
CA THR A 257 -17.40 5.89 26.29
C THR A 257 -16.52 4.95 27.13
N ASN A 258 -15.46 5.48 27.74
CA ASN A 258 -14.60 4.70 28.64
C ASN A 258 -15.38 4.19 29.88
N ALA A 259 -16.37 4.94 30.37
CA ALA A 259 -17.16 4.53 31.54
C ALA A 259 -17.93 3.22 31.27
N GLN A 260 -18.60 3.10 30.11
CA GLN A 260 -19.28 1.87 29.70
C GLN A 260 -18.30 0.70 29.54
N VAL A 261 -17.12 0.97 28.96
CA VAL A 261 -16.05 -0.02 28.80
C VAL A 261 -15.56 -0.54 30.15
N ASP A 262 -15.29 0.37 31.08
CA ASP A 262 -14.74 0.02 32.40
C ASP A 262 -15.77 -0.76 33.23
N GLU A 263 -17.03 -0.33 33.21
CA GLU A 263 -18.14 -1.04 33.86
C GLU A 263 -18.30 -2.47 33.33
N TYR A 264 -18.38 -2.63 32.01
CA TYR A 264 -18.54 -3.95 31.38
C TYR A 264 -17.34 -4.87 31.64
N ASN A 265 -16.11 -4.33 31.52
CA ASN A 265 -14.90 -5.10 31.76
C ASN A 265 -14.79 -5.59 33.21
N ILE A 266 -15.17 -4.78 34.19
CA ILE A 266 -15.17 -5.18 35.61
C ILE A 266 -16.24 -6.26 35.86
N GLN A 267 -17.44 -6.11 35.29
CA GLN A 267 -18.49 -7.13 35.38
C GLN A 267 -18.03 -8.48 34.79
N LYS A 268 -17.41 -8.47 33.60
CA LYS A 268 -16.83 -9.68 33.00
C LYS A 268 -15.66 -10.24 33.80
N LEU A 269 -14.79 -9.40 34.36
CA LEU A 269 -13.69 -9.85 35.23
C LEU A 269 -14.23 -10.64 36.43
N ASN A 270 -15.22 -10.09 37.13
CA ASN A 270 -15.82 -10.74 38.29
C ASN A 270 -16.54 -12.04 37.94
N LYS A 271 -17.14 -12.14 36.74
CA LYS A 271 -17.82 -13.35 36.24
C LYS A 271 -16.84 -14.43 35.79
N CYS A 272 -15.76 -14.06 35.10
CA CYS A 272 -14.87 -15.00 34.42
C CYS A 272 -13.60 -15.34 35.20
N CYS A 273 -13.17 -14.48 36.13
CA CYS A 273 -11.91 -14.61 36.86
C CYS A 273 -12.15 -14.48 38.37
N PRO A 274 -12.57 -15.55 39.07
CA PRO A 274 -12.86 -15.50 40.51
C PRO A 274 -11.62 -15.17 41.37
N GLU A 275 -10.42 -15.51 40.90
CA GLU A 275 -9.14 -15.19 41.56
C GLU A 275 -8.49 -13.90 41.02
N ALA A 276 -9.30 -12.93 40.57
CA ALA A 276 -8.78 -11.67 40.08
C ALA A 276 -8.06 -10.87 41.19
N ILE A 277 -6.91 -10.30 40.85
CA ILE A 277 -6.11 -9.42 41.70
C ILE A 277 -6.16 -8.00 41.17
N THR A 278 -6.02 -7.02 42.07
CA THR A 278 -5.83 -5.62 41.68
C THR A 278 -4.42 -5.17 42.00
N ILE A 279 -3.65 -4.85 40.97
CA ILE A 279 -2.26 -4.43 41.08
C ILE A 279 -2.21 -2.91 41.15
N HIS A 280 -1.80 -2.36 42.30
CA HIS A 280 -1.63 -0.92 42.47
C HIS A 280 -0.28 -0.45 41.90
N ALA A 281 -0.28 0.66 41.18
CA ALA A 281 0.93 1.24 40.62
C ALA A 281 1.88 1.71 41.74
N ARG A 282 3.19 1.69 41.45
CA ARG A 282 4.20 2.24 42.35
C ARG A 282 4.63 3.61 41.83
N ASP A 283 4.25 4.66 42.55
CA ASP A 283 4.66 6.03 42.24
C ASP A 283 5.93 6.39 43.02
N PHE A 284 6.84 7.12 42.38
CA PHE A 284 8.07 7.61 42.97
C PHE A 284 8.16 9.12 42.80
N ALA A 285 8.75 9.78 43.79
CA ALA A 285 8.94 11.23 43.79
C ALA A 285 10.34 11.56 44.29
N ARG A 286 10.85 12.72 43.88
CA ARG A 286 12.12 13.23 44.39
C ARG A 286 11.92 13.71 45.82
N ASN A 287 12.66 13.14 46.75
CA ASN A 287 12.70 13.62 48.13
C ASN A 287 13.42 14.99 48.15
N PRO A 288 12.78 16.07 48.65
CA PRO A 288 13.37 17.41 48.66
C PRO A 288 14.64 17.52 49.50
N GLU A 289 14.78 16.69 50.55
CA GLU A 289 15.88 16.75 51.51
C GLU A 289 17.09 15.95 51.03
N THR A 290 16.86 14.73 50.51
CA THR A 290 17.94 13.84 50.07
C THR A 290 18.26 13.98 48.58
N GLY A 291 17.37 14.59 47.81
CA GLY A 291 17.45 14.71 46.36
C GLY A 291 17.26 13.38 45.60
N ARG A 292 17.05 12.26 46.31
CA ARG A 292 16.89 10.90 45.75
C ARG A 292 15.45 10.64 45.33
N ILE A 293 15.24 9.73 44.39
CA ILE A 293 13.91 9.28 43.98
C ILE A 293 13.48 8.15 44.93
N GLU A 294 12.40 8.38 45.66
CA GLU A 294 11.91 7.47 46.70
C GLU A 294 10.43 7.11 46.44
N ARG A 295 9.98 5.95 46.95
CA ARG A 295 8.60 5.49 46.81
C ARG A 295 7.67 6.46 47.50
N LYS A 296 6.68 6.97 46.77
CA LYS A 296 5.66 7.87 47.29
C LYS A 296 4.56 7.05 47.98
N VAL A 297 4.14 7.49 49.16
CA VAL A 297 2.92 6.96 49.80
C VAL A 297 1.71 7.53 49.05
N GLY A 298 0.90 6.64 48.46
CA GLY A 298 -0.21 6.99 47.58
C GLY A 298 0.20 7.38 46.15
N PHE A 299 -0.72 7.97 45.39
CA PHE A 299 -0.52 8.30 43.98
C PHE A 299 -0.28 9.79 43.76
N HIS A 300 0.43 10.13 42.67
CA HIS A 300 0.50 11.50 42.17
C HIS A 300 -0.90 12.03 41.84
N ALA A 301 -1.25 13.20 42.38
CA ALA A 301 -2.56 13.82 42.21
C ALA A 301 -2.82 14.28 40.77
N LYS A 302 -1.78 14.79 40.09
CA LYS A 302 -1.79 15.17 38.68
C LYS A 302 -0.75 14.35 37.95
N VAL A 303 -1.16 13.70 36.86
CA VAL A 303 -0.31 12.89 36.00
C VAL A 303 -0.40 13.43 34.59
N PHE A 304 0.74 13.62 33.95
CA PHE A 304 0.84 14.06 32.56
C PHE A 304 1.52 12.96 31.73
N ASN A 305 1.09 12.83 30.48
CA ASN A 305 1.76 12.02 29.45
C ASN A 305 2.02 10.53 29.79
N SER A 306 1.28 9.93 30.73
CA SER A 306 1.41 8.51 31.03
C SER A 306 0.24 7.69 30.52
N CYS A 307 0.57 6.52 30.00
CA CYS A 307 -0.40 5.52 29.56
C CYS A 307 -0.66 4.42 30.61
N LEU A 308 0.03 4.49 31.75
CA LEU A 308 0.01 3.55 32.86
C LEU A 308 -1.07 3.91 33.88
N ASP A 309 -1.99 2.97 34.10
CA ASP A 309 -3.15 3.17 34.97
C ASP A 309 -2.77 3.03 36.47
N LYS A 310 -3.50 3.69 37.37
CA LYS A 310 -3.23 3.66 38.83
C LYS A 310 -3.43 2.26 39.42
N CYS A 311 -4.44 1.55 38.92
CA CYS A 311 -4.80 0.21 39.34
C CYS A 311 -5.06 -0.62 38.08
N VAL A 312 -4.51 -1.83 38.05
CA VAL A 312 -4.70 -2.79 36.96
C VAL A 312 -5.28 -4.06 37.56
N SER A 313 -6.56 -4.31 37.31
CA SER A 313 -7.26 -5.52 37.78
C SER A 313 -7.16 -6.63 36.73
N LEU A 314 -6.66 -7.80 37.12
CA LEU A 314 -6.34 -8.92 36.22
C LEU A 314 -6.57 -10.26 36.91
N GLY A 315 -6.85 -11.30 36.12
CA GLY A 315 -6.87 -12.69 36.56
C GLY A 315 -6.44 -13.62 35.42
N VAL A 316 -6.14 -14.87 35.74
CA VAL A 316 -5.93 -15.89 34.68
C VAL A 316 -7.22 -16.03 33.87
N GLY A 317 -7.11 -16.04 32.55
CA GLY A 317 -8.24 -16.00 31.62
C GLY A 317 -8.75 -14.59 31.29
N ALA A 318 -8.21 -13.53 31.93
CA ALA A 318 -8.65 -12.18 31.64
C ALA A 318 -8.24 -11.74 30.22
N ARG A 319 -9.19 -11.15 29.49
CA ARG A 319 -8.90 -10.48 28.21
C ARG A 319 -8.24 -9.14 28.48
N VAL A 320 -7.09 -8.92 27.86
CA VAL A 320 -6.26 -7.72 28.05
C VAL A 320 -5.80 -7.15 26.73
N MET A 321 -5.43 -5.87 26.77
CA MET A 321 -4.84 -5.15 25.65
C MET A 321 -3.66 -4.31 26.15
N LEU A 322 -2.60 -4.29 25.35
CA LEU A 322 -1.41 -3.49 25.63
C LEU A 322 -1.71 -1.99 25.47
N ARG A 323 -1.16 -1.16 26.36
CA ARG A 323 -1.39 0.29 26.43
C ARG A 323 -0.20 1.13 25.98
N LYS A 324 0.97 0.51 25.83
CA LYS A 324 2.24 1.14 25.46
C LYS A 324 2.88 0.36 24.31
N ASN A 325 3.64 1.06 23.48
CA ASN A 325 4.51 0.39 22.50
C ASN A 325 5.77 -0.09 23.25
N VAL A 326 5.85 -1.39 23.51
CA VAL A 326 7.00 -2.02 24.19
C VAL A 326 8.06 -2.38 23.15
N ASP A 327 7.67 -3.12 22.12
CA ASP A 327 8.52 -3.43 20.97
C ASP A 327 7.66 -3.45 19.70
N VAL A 328 7.72 -2.37 18.93
CA VAL A 328 6.95 -2.22 17.69
C VAL A 328 7.40 -3.25 16.64
N SER A 329 8.68 -3.62 16.62
CA SER A 329 9.23 -4.56 15.64
C SER A 329 8.77 -6.00 15.89
N ASP A 330 8.53 -6.35 17.16
CA ASP A 330 7.93 -7.63 17.57
C ASP A 330 6.39 -7.54 17.70
N GLY A 331 5.77 -6.45 17.24
CA GLY A 331 4.31 -6.28 17.28
C GLY A 331 3.69 -6.01 18.65
N LEU A 332 4.50 -5.80 19.69
CA LEU A 332 4.07 -5.42 21.03
C LEU A 332 3.75 -3.93 21.08
N VAL A 333 2.63 -3.57 20.44
CA VAL A 333 2.15 -2.20 20.27
C VAL A 333 0.90 -1.92 21.11
N ASN A 334 0.67 -0.65 21.44
CA ASN A 334 -0.59 -0.20 22.05
C ASN A 334 -1.77 -0.63 21.16
N GLY A 335 -2.67 -1.41 21.73
CA GLY A 335 -3.81 -2.01 21.05
C GLY A 335 -3.65 -3.49 20.69
N ALA A 336 -2.51 -4.13 21.00
CA ALA A 336 -2.37 -5.58 20.86
C ALA A 336 -3.23 -6.32 21.90
N PHE A 337 -4.14 -7.19 21.44
CA PHE A 337 -5.07 -7.96 22.27
C PHE A 337 -4.52 -9.34 22.62
N GLY A 338 -4.83 -9.81 23.83
CA GLY A 338 -4.48 -11.15 24.28
C GLY A 338 -5.24 -11.60 25.52
N THR A 339 -4.88 -12.77 26.01
CA THR A 339 -5.47 -13.40 27.20
C THR A 339 -4.37 -13.69 28.20
N VAL A 340 -4.60 -13.33 29.47
CA VAL A 340 -3.65 -13.64 30.56
C VAL A 340 -3.66 -15.15 30.82
N VAL A 341 -2.49 -15.77 30.73
CA VAL A 341 -2.30 -17.21 30.98
C VAL A 341 -1.73 -17.46 32.37
N HIS A 342 -0.85 -16.57 32.85
CA HIS A 342 -0.20 -16.73 34.14
C HIS A 342 0.25 -15.38 34.72
N ILE A 343 0.25 -15.26 36.05
CA ILE A 343 0.76 -14.10 36.77
C ILE A 343 1.91 -14.58 37.67
N SER A 344 3.13 -14.18 37.33
CA SER A 344 4.34 -14.61 38.03
C SER A 344 4.60 -13.71 39.24
N ARG A 345 4.86 -14.32 40.39
CA ARG A 345 5.26 -13.65 41.64
C ARG A 345 6.67 -14.11 42.03
N LYS A 346 7.46 -13.24 42.67
CA LYS A 346 8.75 -13.66 43.25
C LYS A 346 8.49 -14.58 44.45
N GLN A 347 9.34 -15.58 44.65
CA GLN A 347 9.37 -16.29 45.94
C GLN A 347 9.80 -15.31 47.02
N ARG A 348 8.95 -15.18 48.06
CA ARG A 348 9.26 -14.36 49.26
C ARG A 348 10.58 -14.84 49.87
N ARG A 349 11.51 -13.92 50.12
CA ARG A 349 12.65 -14.16 51.02
C ARG A 349 12.30 -13.59 52.39
N ASP A 350 12.91 -14.15 53.44
CA ASP A 350 12.64 -13.76 54.83
C ASP A 350 13.02 -12.28 55.14
N ASP A 351 13.76 -11.61 54.23
CA ASP A 351 14.18 -10.21 54.32
C ASP A 351 13.33 -9.23 53.48
N ASP A 352 12.28 -9.69 52.79
CA ASP A 352 11.42 -8.81 51.98
C ASP A 352 10.36 -8.10 52.86
N ASP A 353 10.18 -6.78 52.69
CA ASP A 353 9.13 -6.00 53.36
C ASP A 353 7.75 -6.68 53.18
N GLU A 354 6.91 -6.70 54.24
CA GLU A 354 5.58 -7.34 54.25
C GLU A 354 4.62 -6.84 53.14
N ASP A 355 4.96 -5.72 52.50
CA ASP A 355 4.15 -4.99 51.51
C ASP A 355 4.40 -5.35 50.02
N ASP A 356 5.25 -6.33 49.69
CA ASP A 356 5.65 -6.60 48.29
C ASP A 356 4.90 -7.76 47.59
N ASP A 357 3.55 -7.73 47.58
CA ASP A 357 2.72 -8.64 46.75
C ASP A 357 2.64 -8.19 45.26
N PHE A 358 3.61 -7.42 44.78
CA PHE A 358 3.60 -6.92 43.42
C PHE A 358 4.12 -8.00 42.45
N PRO A 359 3.36 -8.39 41.40
CA PRO A 359 3.80 -9.41 40.45
C PRO A 359 5.09 -9.03 39.73
N SER A 360 5.94 -10.03 39.44
CA SER A 360 7.18 -9.79 38.70
C SER A 360 6.94 -9.67 37.19
N ALA A 361 5.99 -10.43 36.67
CA ALA A 361 5.68 -10.50 35.24
C ALA A 361 4.28 -11.04 34.99
N ILE A 362 3.67 -10.65 33.87
CA ILE A 362 2.38 -11.18 33.40
C ILE A 362 2.60 -11.90 32.07
N HIS A 363 2.12 -13.12 31.97
CA HIS A 363 2.21 -13.91 30.74
C HIS A 363 0.90 -13.78 29.96
N VAL A 364 0.98 -13.25 28.74
CA VAL A 364 -0.16 -12.99 27.86
C VAL A 364 -0.01 -13.79 26.58
N GLU A 365 -1.04 -14.55 26.22
CA GLU A 365 -1.17 -15.15 24.89
C GLU A 365 -1.90 -14.18 23.97
N PHE A 366 -1.18 -13.57 23.03
CA PHE A 366 -1.73 -12.59 22.10
C PHE A 366 -2.52 -13.27 20.98
N ASP A 367 -3.60 -12.62 20.52
CA ASP A 367 -4.50 -13.16 19.50
C ASP A 367 -3.79 -13.35 18.15
N ASN A 368 -2.84 -12.47 17.84
CA ASN A 368 -2.00 -12.61 16.65
C ASN A 368 -0.71 -13.35 17.01
N PRO A 369 -0.44 -14.53 16.40
CA PRO A 369 0.73 -15.34 16.73
C PRO A 369 2.05 -14.65 16.36
N ASN A 370 2.05 -13.61 15.53
CA ASN A 370 3.26 -12.86 15.21
C ASN A 370 3.63 -11.83 16.29
N VAL A 371 2.71 -11.45 17.17
CA VAL A 371 2.96 -10.47 18.25
C VAL A 371 3.76 -11.12 19.36
N GLY A 372 4.92 -10.58 19.72
CA GLY A 372 5.81 -11.06 20.77
C GLY A 372 6.63 -12.30 20.37
N LYS A 373 6.69 -12.65 19.08
CA LYS A 373 7.34 -13.88 18.60
C LYS A 373 8.81 -13.94 18.97
N VAL A 374 9.54 -12.83 18.82
CA VAL A 374 10.95 -12.72 19.15
C VAL A 374 11.13 -12.82 20.67
N GLN A 375 10.34 -12.09 21.45
CA GLN A 375 10.42 -12.14 22.91
C GLN A 375 10.07 -13.53 23.45
N ARG A 376 9.08 -14.22 22.87
CA ARG A 376 8.74 -15.62 23.22
C ARG A 376 9.87 -16.59 22.94
N SER A 377 10.59 -16.42 21.83
CA SER A 377 11.70 -17.32 21.47
C SER A 377 12.87 -17.26 22.48
N LYS A 378 13.03 -16.11 23.16
CA LYS A 378 14.09 -15.87 24.15
C LYS A 378 13.72 -16.37 25.56
N GLN A 379 12.46 -16.73 25.81
CA GLN A 379 12.01 -17.16 27.14
C GLN A 379 12.44 -18.60 27.45
N ARG A 380 13.06 -18.77 28.62
CA ARG A 380 13.46 -20.10 29.16
C ARG A 380 12.27 -20.85 29.79
N GLN A 381 11.37 -20.14 30.46
CA GLN A 381 10.20 -20.72 31.11
C GLN A 381 8.94 -20.38 30.31
N LYS A 382 8.21 -21.41 29.86
CA LYS A 382 7.00 -21.28 29.04
C LYS A 382 5.81 -21.83 29.82
N TYR A 383 4.80 -20.99 30.04
CA TYR A 383 3.54 -21.40 30.67
C TYR A 383 2.49 -21.83 29.64
N SER A 384 2.52 -21.23 28.44
CA SER A 384 1.82 -21.69 27.24
C SER A 384 2.79 -21.65 26.04
N PRO A 385 2.60 -22.49 25.00
CA PRO A 385 3.40 -22.44 23.78
C PRO A 385 3.49 -21.04 23.15
N ASN A 386 2.43 -20.23 23.32
CA ASN A 386 2.30 -18.91 22.72
C ASN A 386 2.25 -17.75 23.74
N SER A 387 2.64 -17.99 25.00
CA SER A 387 2.63 -16.91 26.01
C SER A 387 3.84 -15.99 25.87
N THR A 388 3.62 -14.68 25.83
CA THR A 388 4.64 -13.63 25.87
C THR A 388 4.69 -12.99 27.26
N VAL A 389 5.90 -12.73 27.78
CA VAL A 389 6.13 -12.06 29.07
C VAL A 389 5.96 -10.57 28.90
N ILE A 390 5.11 -9.97 29.72
CA ILE A 390 4.94 -8.53 29.84
C ILE A 390 5.48 -8.09 31.20
N GLU A 391 6.47 -7.21 31.15
CA GLU A 391 7.15 -6.66 32.31
C GLU A 391 6.58 -5.30 32.71
N VAL A 392 7.07 -4.79 33.84
CA VAL A 392 6.67 -3.49 34.37
C VAL A 392 7.33 -2.39 33.56
N GLU A 393 6.53 -1.41 33.16
CA GLU A 393 6.99 -0.22 32.45
C GLU A 393 7.10 0.97 33.41
N GLU A 394 7.99 1.90 33.10
CA GLU A 394 8.16 3.16 33.84
C GLU A 394 7.84 4.36 32.94
N ASP A 395 7.02 5.27 33.44
CA ASP A 395 6.73 6.56 32.81
C ASP A 395 7.09 7.71 33.76
N GLN A 396 7.64 8.79 33.23
CA GLN A 396 7.70 10.07 33.93
C GLN A 396 6.32 10.73 33.92
N VAL A 397 5.72 10.91 35.08
CA VAL A 397 4.33 11.35 35.26
C VAL A 397 4.18 12.82 35.67
N THR A 398 5.27 13.46 36.11
CA THR A 398 5.27 14.86 36.53
C THR A 398 6.46 15.65 35.97
N ASN A 399 6.32 16.97 35.89
CA ASN A 399 7.35 17.86 35.33
C ASN A 399 8.62 17.94 36.19
N ASP A 400 8.49 17.67 37.49
CA ASP A 400 9.57 17.62 38.49
C ASP A 400 10.28 16.24 38.57
N GLY A 401 9.97 15.33 37.64
CA GLY A 401 10.66 14.04 37.52
C GLY A 401 10.05 12.90 38.34
N GLY A 402 8.80 13.02 38.76
CA GLY A 402 8.07 11.92 39.38
C GLY A 402 7.82 10.79 38.39
N LEU A 403 7.93 9.55 38.87
CA LEU A 403 7.85 8.34 38.06
C LEU A 403 6.66 7.47 38.49
N ARG A 404 6.10 6.70 37.55
CA ARG A 404 5.12 5.64 37.81
C ARG A 404 5.60 4.34 37.20
N ARG A 405 5.57 3.27 37.98
CA ARG A 405 5.80 1.89 37.54
C ARG A 405 4.52 1.08 37.58
N GLN A 406 4.15 0.48 36.45
CA GLN A 406 2.98 -0.39 36.31
C GLN A 406 3.07 -1.24 35.04
N PHE A 407 2.35 -2.35 34.99
CA PHE A 407 2.18 -3.12 33.76
C PHE A 407 1.41 -2.32 32.71
N PRO A 408 1.85 -2.32 31.44
CA PRO A 408 1.20 -1.59 30.36
C PRO A 408 -0.05 -2.33 29.83
N LEU A 409 -0.91 -2.85 30.70
CA LEU A 409 -2.08 -3.66 30.35
C LEU A 409 -3.37 -3.03 30.86
N LYS A 410 -4.46 -3.24 30.13
CA LYS A 410 -5.84 -2.94 30.56
C LYS A 410 -6.78 -4.05 30.10
N LEU A 411 -7.85 -4.30 30.86
CA LEU A 411 -8.92 -5.21 30.45
C LEU A 411 -9.53 -4.84 29.09
N ALA A 412 -9.90 -5.85 28.33
CA ALA A 412 -10.22 -5.70 26.91
C ALA A 412 -11.33 -6.64 26.39
N TRP A 413 -12.23 -7.12 27.25
CA TRP A 413 -13.51 -7.70 26.76
C TRP A 413 -14.34 -6.62 26.04
N ALA A 414 -14.25 -5.39 26.54
CA ALA A 414 -14.80 -4.20 25.92
C ALA A 414 -13.71 -3.18 25.58
N CYS A 415 -13.93 -2.43 24.50
CA CYS A 415 -13.10 -1.33 24.05
C CYS A 415 -13.95 -0.16 23.55
N THR A 416 -13.35 1.04 23.50
CA THR A 416 -14.04 2.18 22.91
C THR A 416 -13.98 2.14 21.39
N ILE A 417 -14.98 2.73 20.73
CA ILE A 417 -15.02 2.88 19.26
C ILE A 417 -13.71 3.52 18.73
N HIS A 418 -13.16 4.49 19.45
CA HIS A 418 -11.91 5.17 19.09
C HIS A 418 -10.70 4.22 19.06
N LYS A 419 -10.66 3.21 19.94
CA LYS A 419 -9.52 2.28 20.03
C LYS A 419 -9.57 1.16 19.01
N VAL A 420 -10.75 0.83 18.50
CA VAL A 420 -10.92 -0.20 17.48
C VAL A 420 -10.86 0.36 16.06
N GLN A 421 -10.64 1.67 15.89
CA GLN A 421 -10.43 2.23 14.55
C GLN A 421 -9.18 1.63 13.90
N GLY A 422 -9.31 1.25 12.62
CA GLY A 422 -8.31 0.46 11.89
C GLY A 422 -8.39 -1.05 12.15
N LEU A 423 -8.90 -1.49 13.32
CA LEU A 423 -9.04 -2.91 13.63
C LEU A 423 -10.12 -3.56 12.74
N THR A 424 -9.89 -4.81 12.33
CA THR A 424 -10.91 -5.66 11.69
C THR A 424 -11.09 -6.92 12.52
N VAL A 425 -12.32 -7.24 12.89
CA VAL A 425 -12.67 -8.42 13.68
C VAL A 425 -13.73 -9.24 12.94
N ASP A 426 -13.79 -10.55 13.21
CA ASP A 426 -14.77 -11.42 12.57
C ASP A 426 -16.17 -11.27 13.19
N LYS A 427 -16.24 -11.07 14.51
CA LYS A 427 -17.49 -10.82 15.26
C LYS A 427 -17.31 -9.71 16.28
N ALA A 428 -18.31 -8.85 16.45
CA ALA A 428 -18.31 -7.77 17.46
C ALA A 428 -19.72 -7.45 17.94
N VAL A 429 -19.82 -7.01 19.21
CA VAL A 429 -21.04 -6.45 19.79
C VAL A 429 -20.88 -4.94 19.88
N VAL A 430 -21.71 -4.18 19.17
CA VAL A 430 -21.63 -2.72 19.06
C VAL A 430 -22.76 -2.08 19.83
N SER A 431 -22.44 -1.27 20.83
CA SER A 431 -23.42 -0.44 21.52
C SER A 431 -23.55 0.92 20.84
N LEU A 432 -24.76 1.28 20.42
CA LEU A 432 -25.07 2.63 19.92
C LEU A 432 -25.57 3.58 21.01
N ASP A 433 -25.74 3.08 22.24
CA ASP A 433 -26.06 3.92 23.40
C ASP A 433 -24.90 4.88 23.75
N LYS A 434 -25.23 6.17 23.91
CA LYS A 434 -24.31 7.29 24.18
C LYS A 434 -23.31 7.61 23.06
N VAL A 435 -23.60 7.25 21.80
CA VAL A 435 -22.85 7.80 20.65
C VAL A 435 -23.03 9.32 20.60
N PHE A 436 -21.93 10.06 20.46
CA PHE A 436 -21.90 11.52 20.62
C PHE A 436 -21.17 12.28 19.51
N SER A 437 -20.43 11.57 18.66
CA SER A 437 -19.61 12.18 17.59
C SER A 437 -20.07 11.73 16.20
N PRO A 438 -20.06 12.61 15.19
CA PRO A 438 -20.25 12.20 13.79
C PRO A 438 -19.24 11.11 13.40
N GLY A 439 -19.65 10.18 12.53
CA GLY A 439 -18.82 9.08 12.04
C GLY A 439 -18.59 7.94 13.05
N GLN A 440 -18.88 8.15 14.34
CA GLN A 440 -18.62 7.17 15.40
C GLN A 440 -19.40 5.87 15.21
N ALA A 441 -20.69 5.96 14.87
CA ALA A 441 -21.49 4.76 14.55
C ALA A 441 -20.94 4.02 13.33
N TYR A 442 -20.62 4.74 12.24
CA TYR A 442 -20.03 4.16 11.03
C TYR A 442 -18.70 3.43 11.31
N VAL A 443 -17.81 4.02 12.12
CA VAL A 443 -16.55 3.34 12.52
C VAL A 443 -16.85 2.04 13.26
N ALA A 444 -17.80 2.05 14.21
CA ALA A 444 -18.14 0.86 14.98
C ALA A 444 -18.73 -0.27 14.11
N LEU A 445 -19.70 0.07 13.25
CA LEU A 445 -20.37 -0.90 12.37
C LEU A 445 -19.43 -1.47 11.30
N SER A 446 -18.43 -0.70 10.85
CA SER A 446 -17.48 -1.13 9.82
C SER A 446 -16.32 -2.02 10.33
N ARG A 447 -16.26 -2.34 11.64
CA ARG A 447 -15.18 -3.18 12.20
C ARG A 447 -15.32 -4.67 11.84
N VAL A 448 -16.55 -5.11 11.56
CA VAL A 448 -16.85 -6.51 11.24
C VAL A 448 -16.69 -6.80 9.76
N ARG A 449 -16.54 -8.10 9.43
CA ARG A 449 -16.36 -8.52 8.04
C ARG A 449 -17.65 -8.72 7.27
N THR A 450 -18.65 -9.24 7.94
CA THR A 450 -19.95 -9.65 7.40
C THR A 450 -21.06 -9.11 8.31
N LEU A 451 -22.27 -9.02 7.79
CA LEU A 451 -23.43 -8.64 8.60
C LEU A 451 -23.68 -9.64 9.74
N ASP A 452 -23.48 -10.94 9.51
CA ASP A 452 -23.63 -12.00 10.53
C ASP A 452 -22.65 -11.86 11.71
N GLY A 453 -21.52 -11.20 11.47
CA GLY A 453 -20.54 -10.88 12.51
C GLY A 453 -20.94 -9.70 13.40
N LEU A 454 -21.98 -8.96 13.05
CA LEU A 454 -22.41 -7.76 13.75
C LEU A 454 -23.58 -8.06 14.69
N ILE A 455 -23.40 -7.76 15.97
CA ILE A 455 -24.49 -7.69 16.96
C ILE A 455 -24.60 -6.23 17.40
N ILE A 456 -25.82 -5.69 17.43
CA ILE A 456 -26.09 -4.31 17.85
C ILE A 456 -26.85 -4.32 19.17
N ASN A 457 -26.41 -3.49 20.11
CA ASN A 457 -27.15 -3.20 21.33
C ASN A 457 -27.66 -1.74 21.29
N ASN A 458 -28.93 -1.56 21.66
CA ASN A 458 -29.59 -0.26 21.77
C ASN A 458 -29.59 0.50 20.44
N PHE A 459 -30.15 -0.11 19.39
CA PHE A 459 -30.19 0.51 18.07
C PHE A 459 -30.86 1.89 18.12
N LYS A 460 -30.19 2.89 17.54
CA LYS A 460 -30.72 4.25 17.46
C LYS A 460 -30.33 4.90 16.14
N GLU A 461 -31.31 5.15 15.29
CA GLU A 461 -31.09 5.74 13.97
C GLU A 461 -30.47 7.15 14.07
N SER A 462 -30.97 7.98 15.00
CA SER A 462 -30.56 9.39 15.10
C SER A 462 -29.09 9.64 15.45
N VAL A 463 -28.33 8.60 15.82
CA VAL A 463 -26.89 8.71 16.14
C VAL A 463 -25.99 8.29 14.98
N ILE A 464 -26.57 7.79 13.89
CA ILE A 464 -25.86 7.50 12.65
C ILE A 464 -25.90 8.79 11.83
N TYR A 465 -24.78 9.49 11.71
CA TYR A 465 -24.66 10.66 10.84
C TYR A 465 -23.18 11.02 10.60
N CYS A 466 -22.91 11.70 9.48
CA CYS A 466 -21.60 12.26 9.15
C CYS A 466 -21.49 13.75 9.50
N ASN A 467 -20.27 14.29 9.36
CA ASN A 467 -20.05 15.73 9.41
C ASN A 467 -20.18 16.34 8.00
N GLU A 468 -21.15 17.25 7.84
CA GLU A 468 -21.47 17.88 6.55
C GLU A 468 -20.32 18.70 5.96
N LYS A 469 -19.34 19.13 6.77
CA LYS A 469 -18.16 19.86 6.28
C LYS A 469 -17.25 18.98 5.41
N ILE A 470 -17.29 17.66 5.58
CA ILE A 470 -16.44 16.71 4.85
C ILE A 470 -16.78 16.74 3.36
N ASP A 471 -18.07 16.71 3.01
CA ASP A 471 -18.54 16.77 1.62
C ASP A 471 -18.00 18.01 0.89
N SER A 472 -18.17 19.17 1.53
CA SER A 472 -17.72 20.45 0.96
C SER A 472 -16.20 20.49 0.80
N ALA A 473 -15.45 20.02 1.81
CA ALA A 473 -14.00 19.96 1.74
C ALA A 473 -13.52 19.02 0.61
N MET A 474 -14.07 17.80 0.54
CA MET A 474 -13.71 16.83 -0.50
C MET A 474 -14.06 17.29 -1.92
N LYS A 475 -15.16 18.03 -2.10
CA LYS A 475 -15.55 18.59 -3.41
C LYS A 475 -14.62 19.72 -3.86
N ASN A 476 -14.07 20.48 -2.93
CA ASN A 476 -13.19 21.61 -3.23
C ASN A 476 -11.74 21.19 -3.51
N MET A 477 -11.34 19.96 -3.13
CA MET A 477 -10.00 19.46 -3.40
C MET A 477 -9.80 19.18 -4.91
N PRO A 478 -8.62 19.52 -5.47
CA PRO A 478 -8.26 19.16 -6.84
C PRO A 478 -8.36 17.64 -7.06
N ARG A 479 -9.11 17.19 -8.06
CA ARG A 479 -9.27 15.76 -8.34
C ARG A 479 -8.10 15.24 -9.17
N LEU A 480 -7.62 14.05 -8.81
CA LEU A 480 -6.70 13.31 -9.65
C LEU A 480 -7.41 12.94 -10.98
N ALA A 481 -6.87 13.40 -12.11
CA ALA A 481 -7.36 13.04 -13.44
C ALA A 481 -7.04 11.57 -13.76
N LEU A 482 -7.93 10.66 -13.34
CA LEU A 482 -7.80 9.22 -13.55
C LEU A 482 -7.93 8.84 -15.04
N GLU A 483 -8.58 9.69 -15.85
CA GLU A 483 -8.85 9.46 -17.29
C GLU A 483 -7.57 9.31 -18.12
N ASN A 484 -6.47 9.94 -17.68
CA ASN A 484 -5.16 9.82 -18.33
C ASN A 484 -4.58 8.39 -18.30
N TYR A 485 -5.19 7.49 -17.50
CA TYR A 485 -4.77 6.09 -17.35
C TYR A 485 -5.81 5.11 -17.89
N SER A 486 -6.95 5.60 -18.40
CA SER A 486 -7.96 4.78 -19.07
C SER A 486 -7.80 4.91 -20.58
N PHE A 487 -7.27 3.87 -21.23
CA PHE A 487 -7.24 3.82 -22.69
C PHE A 487 -8.66 3.62 -23.24
N ILE A 488 -9.20 4.69 -23.83
CA ILE A 488 -10.43 4.62 -24.62
C ILE A 488 -10.00 4.41 -26.08
N LYS A 489 -10.36 3.25 -26.64
CA LYS A 489 -10.08 2.97 -28.04
C LYS A 489 -10.83 3.97 -28.93
N THR A 490 -10.07 4.77 -29.67
CA THR A 490 -10.65 5.72 -30.62
C THR A 490 -11.31 4.94 -31.76
N PRO A 491 -12.60 5.19 -32.08
CA PRO A 491 -13.26 4.53 -33.20
C PRO A 491 -12.51 4.75 -34.51
N GLY A 492 -12.32 3.69 -35.30
CA GLY A 492 -11.67 3.76 -36.61
C GLY A 492 -10.13 3.79 -36.58
N VAL A 493 -9.50 3.73 -35.41
CA VAL A 493 -8.03 3.67 -35.28
C VAL A 493 -7.60 2.23 -34.98
N PHE A 494 -6.67 1.71 -35.78
CA PHE A 494 -6.12 0.38 -35.56
C PHE A 494 -4.92 0.45 -34.61
N THR A 495 -4.87 -0.41 -33.60
CA THR A 495 -3.86 -0.32 -32.54
C THR A 495 -3.04 -1.59 -32.36
N ILE A 496 -1.72 -1.42 -32.22
CA ILE A 496 -0.76 -2.51 -32.00
C ILE A 496 0.00 -2.24 -30.70
N ALA A 497 -0.02 -3.16 -29.75
CA ALA A 497 0.80 -3.10 -28.55
C ALA A 497 2.05 -3.97 -28.73
N LEU A 498 3.24 -3.36 -28.76
CA LEU A 498 4.52 -4.06 -28.73
C LEU A 498 5.01 -4.19 -27.28
N HIS A 499 5.40 -5.38 -26.85
CA HIS A 499 5.87 -5.61 -25.48
C HIS A 499 6.91 -6.73 -25.39
N ASN A 500 8.06 -6.45 -24.77
CA ASN A 500 8.99 -7.49 -24.34
C ASN A 500 8.49 -8.07 -23.00
N VAL A 501 7.98 -9.30 -23.03
CA VAL A 501 7.28 -9.91 -21.88
C VAL A 501 8.20 -10.66 -20.92
N GLN A 502 9.43 -11.01 -21.33
CA GLN A 502 10.39 -11.76 -20.51
C GLN A 502 9.79 -13.04 -19.88
N SER A 503 9.24 -13.94 -20.73
CA SER A 503 8.41 -15.11 -20.39
C SER A 503 6.91 -14.85 -20.43
N LEU A 504 6.28 -15.25 -21.55
CA LEU A 504 4.84 -15.15 -21.69
C LEU A 504 4.12 -16.03 -20.65
N GLN A 505 4.59 -17.26 -20.40
CA GLN A 505 3.94 -18.18 -19.45
C GLN A 505 3.89 -17.62 -18.03
N ALA A 506 4.95 -16.93 -17.58
CA ALA A 506 4.99 -16.33 -16.25
C ALA A 506 4.04 -15.12 -16.11
N HIS A 507 3.75 -14.45 -17.23
CA HIS A 507 3.11 -13.13 -17.27
C HIS A 507 1.79 -13.08 -18.05
N VAL A 508 1.21 -14.23 -18.42
CA VAL A 508 -0.12 -14.29 -19.09
C VAL A 508 -1.17 -13.53 -18.29
N GLN A 509 -1.23 -13.75 -16.98
CA GLN A 509 -2.19 -13.08 -16.11
C GLN A 509 -1.93 -11.58 -16.01
N ASP A 510 -0.66 -11.14 -16.04
CA ASP A 510 -0.31 -9.73 -16.00
C ASP A 510 -0.79 -9.00 -17.26
N ILE A 511 -0.65 -9.64 -18.43
CA ILE A 511 -1.17 -9.11 -19.70
C ILE A 511 -2.70 -9.05 -19.65
N GLN A 512 -3.37 -10.12 -19.21
CA GLN A 512 -4.84 -10.20 -19.18
C GLN A 512 -5.50 -9.10 -18.32
N VAL A 513 -4.87 -8.69 -17.22
CA VAL A 513 -5.39 -7.60 -16.38
C VAL A 513 -5.00 -6.21 -16.89
N HIS A 514 -4.03 -6.12 -17.80
CA HIS A 514 -3.51 -4.86 -18.33
C HIS A 514 -4.42 -4.29 -19.43
N ARG A 515 -5.38 -3.46 -19.02
CA ARG A 515 -6.43 -2.91 -19.90
C ARG A 515 -5.93 -2.25 -21.18
N GLN A 516 -4.87 -1.45 -21.11
CA GLN A 516 -4.37 -0.74 -22.31
C GLN A 516 -3.79 -1.71 -23.35
N ILE A 517 -3.15 -2.80 -22.92
CA ILE A 517 -2.58 -3.81 -23.81
C ILE A 517 -3.71 -4.69 -24.36
N MET A 518 -4.64 -5.13 -23.51
CA MET A 518 -5.77 -5.98 -23.92
C MET A 518 -6.79 -5.27 -24.81
N ASN A 519 -6.82 -3.94 -24.83
CA ASN A 519 -7.67 -3.16 -25.73
C ASN A 519 -7.05 -2.97 -27.13
N ALA A 520 -5.81 -3.40 -27.36
CA ALA A 520 -5.17 -3.33 -28.68
C ALA A 520 -5.77 -4.35 -29.65
N ASP A 521 -5.80 -4.03 -30.95
CA ASP A 521 -6.22 -4.96 -32.01
C ASP A 521 -5.25 -6.12 -32.16
N CYS A 522 -3.95 -5.82 -32.08
CA CYS A 522 -2.85 -6.78 -32.08
C CYS A 522 -1.92 -6.52 -30.90
N ILE A 523 -1.40 -7.58 -30.29
CA ILE A 523 -0.34 -7.53 -29.29
C ILE A 523 0.86 -8.32 -29.81
N CYS A 524 1.94 -7.61 -30.11
CA CYS A 524 3.21 -8.13 -30.57
C CYS A 524 4.14 -8.34 -29.36
N LEU A 525 4.59 -9.57 -29.15
CA LEU A 525 5.38 -9.97 -28.00
C LEU A 525 6.78 -10.40 -28.42
N THR A 526 7.80 -9.82 -27.80
CA THR A 526 9.19 -10.31 -27.88
C THR A 526 9.56 -11.02 -26.57
N GLU A 527 10.59 -11.87 -26.62
CA GLU A 527 11.01 -12.67 -25.47
C GLU A 527 9.88 -13.49 -24.84
N THR A 528 9.14 -14.19 -25.69
CA THR A 528 8.03 -15.06 -25.24
C THR A 528 8.53 -16.25 -24.40
N TRP A 529 9.76 -16.70 -24.62
CA TRP A 529 10.46 -17.82 -23.98
C TRP A 529 9.73 -19.17 -24.12
N LEU A 530 8.86 -19.28 -25.11
CA LEU A 530 8.10 -20.49 -25.38
C LEU A 530 8.95 -21.53 -26.08
N LYS A 531 8.67 -22.80 -25.75
CA LYS A 531 9.11 -23.97 -26.51
C LYS A 531 8.14 -24.26 -27.66
N VAL A 532 8.55 -25.14 -28.56
CA VAL A 532 7.75 -25.53 -29.73
C VAL A 532 6.42 -26.18 -29.37
N GLU A 533 6.39 -26.90 -28.24
CA GLU A 533 5.22 -27.62 -27.72
C GLU A 533 4.33 -26.78 -26.81
N ASP A 534 4.79 -25.60 -26.41
CA ASP A 534 4.03 -24.74 -25.50
C ASP A 534 2.84 -24.11 -26.21
N GLN A 535 1.68 -24.19 -25.56
CA GLN A 535 0.46 -23.49 -25.99
C GLN A 535 0.07 -22.48 -24.92
N VAL A 536 -0.27 -21.27 -25.37
CA VAL A 536 -0.78 -20.19 -24.52
C VAL A 536 -2.13 -19.77 -25.08
N GLN A 537 -3.11 -19.62 -24.21
CA GLN A 537 -4.44 -19.13 -24.55
C GLN A 537 -4.72 -17.86 -23.77
N ILE A 538 -5.15 -16.82 -24.49
CA ILE A 538 -5.60 -15.56 -23.92
C ILE A 538 -7.01 -15.32 -24.50
N PRO A 539 -8.06 -15.22 -23.66
CA PRO A 539 -9.42 -15.06 -24.14
C PRO A 539 -9.60 -13.87 -25.09
N GLY A 540 -10.28 -14.07 -26.20
CA GLY A 540 -10.56 -13.04 -27.22
C GLY A 540 -9.43 -12.81 -28.22
N PHE A 541 -8.32 -13.55 -28.11
CA PHE A 541 -7.17 -13.42 -29.01
C PHE A 541 -6.76 -14.78 -29.61
N VAL A 542 -6.47 -14.76 -30.90
CA VAL A 542 -5.79 -15.85 -31.60
C VAL A 542 -4.28 -15.66 -31.46
N PHE A 543 -3.62 -16.64 -30.84
CA PHE A 543 -2.17 -16.61 -30.64
C PHE A 543 -1.42 -17.36 -31.74
N LYS A 544 -0.36 -16.74 -32.28
CA LYS A 544 0.63 -17.33 -33.18
C LYS A 544 2.02 -16.99 -32.67
N ASN A 545 2.97 -17.92 -32.76
CA ASN A 545 4.34 -17.69 -32.28
C ASN A 545 5.39 -18.22 -33.24
N ASN A 546 6.61 -17.71 -33.12
CA ASN A 546 7.81 -18.28 -33.67
C ASN A 546 8.86 -18.44 -32.56
N PRO A 547 8.91 -19.61 -31.90
CA PRO A 547 9.91 -19.91 -30.87
C PRO A 547 11.33 -19.85 -31.42
N ARG A 548 12.28 -19.34 -30.62
CA ARG A 548 13.71 -19.23 -30.98
C ARG A 548 14.29 -20.49 -31.63
N ALA A 549 13.90 -21.67 -31.14
CA ALA A 549 14.37 -22.96 -31.66
C ALA A 549 14.05 -23.19 -33.15
N LYS A 550 13.08 -22.46 -33.74
CA LYS A 550 12.72 -22.53 -35.17
C LYS A 550 13.33 -21.40 -36.01
N CYS A 551 13.84 -20.35 -35.37
CA CYS A 551 14.31 -19.13 -36.04
C CYS A 551 15.72 -19.27 -36.66
N TYR A 552 16.52 -20.19 -36.12
CA TYR A 552 17.94 -20.35 -36.46
C TYR A 552 18.21 -21.72 -37.10
N ASP A 553 18.98 -21.70 -38.19
CA ASP A 553 19.55 -22.90 -38.79
C ASP A 553 20.83 -23.35 -38.05
N ASN A 554 21.49 -24.38 -38.58
CA ASN A 554 22.76 -24.87 -38.05
C ASN A 554 23.93 -24.59 -39.02
N SER A 555 23.81 -23.57 -39.89
CA SER A 555 24.80 -23.24 -40.93
C SER A 555 26.09 -22.68 -40.33
N THR A 556 26.01 -22.05 -39.17
CA THR A 556 27.17 -21.53 -38.43
C THR A 556 27.15 -21.97 -36.96
N PRO A 557 28.32 -22.03 -36.28
CA PRO A 557 28.38 -22.26 -34.84
C PRO A 557 27.55 -21.23 -34.06
N LEU A 558 27.60 -19.96 -34.48
CA LEU A 558 26.83 -18.87 -33.86
C LEU A 558 25.32 -19.15 -33.86
N PHE A 559 24.75 -19.56 -35.00
CA PHE A 559 23.31 -19.85 -35.09
C PHE A 559 22.92 -21.10 -34.29
N THR A 560 23.80 -22.11 -34.27
CA THR A 560 23.62 -23.30 -33.44
C THR A 560 23.57 -22.93 -31.95
N ASP A 561 24.46 -22.04 -31.50
CA ASP A 561 24.50 -21.56 -30.12
C ASP A 561 23.28 -20.71 -29.78
N LEU A 562 22.91 -19.75 -30.65
CA LEU A 562 21.73 -18.91 -30.47
C LEU A 562 20.45 -19.75 -30.36
N LYS A 563 20.31 -20.80 -31.17
CA LYS A 563 19.17 -21.73 -31.14
C LYS A 563 18.99 -22.44 -29.79
N GLN A 564 20.09 -22.69 -29.08
CA GLN A 564 20.11 -23.39 -27.79
C GLN A 564 20.03 -22.44 -26.58
N GLN A 565 20.25 -21.13 -26.78
CA GLN A 565 20.17 -20.15 -25.71
C GLN A 565 18.75 -20.07 -25.13
N ARG A 566 18.67 -20.02 -23.79
CA ARG A 566 17.41 -19.77 -23.09
C ARG A 566 16.89 -18.36 -23.40
N GLY A 567 15.57 -18.23 -23.44
CA GLY A 567 14.88 -16.98 -23.73
C GLY A 567 14.59 -16.78 -25.22
N GLY A 568 14.20 -15.56 -25.60
CA GLY A 568 13.81 -15.21 -26.98
C GLY A 568 12.46 -15.75 -27.42
N GLY A 569 12.27 -15.79 -28.73
CA GLY A 569 11.03 -16.09 -29.44
C GLY A 569 10.11 -14.87 -29.55
N VAL A 570 9.39 -14.80 -30.66
CA VAL A 570 8.39 -13.75 -30.93
C VAL A 570 6.98 -14.35 -30.98
N GLY A 571 5.97 -13.54 -30.66
CA GLY A 571 4.58 -13.95 -30.65
C GLY A 571 3.63 -12.83 -31.06
N LEU A 572 2.50 -13.19 -31.64
CA LEU A 572 1.43 -12.30 -32.04
C LEU A 572 0.12 -12.80 -31.45
N LEU A 573 -0.58 -11.95 -30.72
CA LEU A 573 -1.97 -12.11 -30.34
C LEU A 573 -2.78 -11.15 -31.21
N CYS A 574 -3.73 -11.64 -31.99
CA CYS A 574 -4.64 -10.80 -32.75
C CYS A 574 -6.09 -11.06 -32.30
N CYS A 575 -6.87 -10.00 -32.14
CA CYS A 575 -8.26 -10.12 -31.68
C CYS A 575 -9.06 -11.03 -32.63
N GLU A 576 -9.88 -11.93 -32.08
CA GLU A 576 -10.63 -12.95 -32.85
C GLU A 576 -11.57 -12.36 -33.90
N SER A 577 -12.04 -11.13 -33.71
CA SER A 577 -12.92 -10.43 -34.66
C SER A 577 -12.19 -9.89 -35.90
N ILE A 578 -10.86 -9.98 -35.92
CA ILE A 578 -10.02 -9.36 -36.94
C ILE A 578 -9.51 -10.43 -37.88
N HIS A 579 -9.75 -10.26 -39.19
CA HIS A 579 -9.10 -11.10 -40.18
C HIS A 579 -7.63 -10.69 -40.31
N PHE A 580 -6.73 -11.63 -40.05
CA PHE A 580 -5.29 -11.49 -40.23
C PHE A 580 -4.68 -12.75 -40.83
N ASN A 581 -3.53 -12.60 -41.50
CA ASN A 581 -2.72 -13.69 -42.01
C ASN A 581 -1.35 -13.64 -41.30
N VAL A 582 -0.79 -14.78 -40.94
CA VAL A 582 0.55 -14.87 -40.36
C VAL A 582 1.41 -15.76 -41.24
N VAL A 583 2.59 -15.26 -41.58
CA VAL A 583 3.62 -16.02 -42.26
C VAL A 583 4.80 -16.17 -41.30
N ILE A 584 5.09 -17.42 -40.95
CA ILE A 584 6.30 -17.77 -40.21
C ILE A 584 7.34 -18.12 -41.27
N PRO A 585 8.41 -17.33 -41.42
CA PRO A 585 9.41 -17.59 -42.45
C PRO A 585 10.13 -18.91 -42.15
N GLU A 586 10.60 -19.59 -43.19
CA GLU A 586 11.68 -20.56 -43.03
C GLU A 586 12.87 -19.88 -42.33
N PRO A 587 13.78 -20.63 -41.66
CA PRO A 587 14.83 -20.03 -40.83
C PRO A 587 15.64 -18.98 -41.60
N CYS A 588 15.29 -17.70 -41.42
CA CYS A 588 15.98 -16.56 -42.00
C CYS A 588 17.09 -16.04 -41.08
N ASN A 589 17.47 -16.87 -40.10
CA ASN A 589 18.44 -16.57 -39.05
C ASN A 589 18.10 -15.28 -38.28
N LEU A 590 16.80 -15.00 -38.13
CA LEU A 590 16.24 -13.93 -37.33
C LEU A 590 15.05 -14.46 -36.55
N GLU A 591 14.90 -14.02 -35.30
CA GLU A 591 13.67 -14.25 -34.55
C GLU A 591 12.60 -13.29 -35.08
N CYS A 592 11.82 -13.76 -36.06
CA CYS A 592 10.90 -12.93 -36.84
C CYS A 592 9.53 -13.60 -37.03
N LEU A 593 8.47 -12.79 -37.09
CA LEU A 593 7.11 -13.19 -37.45
C LEU A 593 6.48 -12.11 -38.33
N TYR A 594 5.98 -12.50 -39.51
CA TYR A 594 5.26 -11.59 -40.40
C TYR A 594 3.76 -11.75 -40.22
N PHE A 595 3.04 -10.65 -40.27
CA PHE A 595 1.58 -10.69 -40.31
C PHE A 595 1.02 -9.58 -41.20
N ALA A 596 -0.08 -9.89 -41.86
CA ALA A 596 -0.81 -8.96 -42.70
C ALA A 596 -2.25 -8.84 -42.21
N VAL A 597 -2.77 -7.63 -42.27
CA VAL A 597 -4.12 -7.28 -41.85
C VAL A 597 -4.83 -6.63 -43.05
N PRO A 598 -5.51 -7.44 -43.91
CA PRO A 598 -5.93 -6.99 -45.23
C PRO A 598 -6.93 -5.82 -45.22
N HIS A 599 -7.83 -5.76 -44.24
CA HIS A 599 -8.90 -4.75 -44.20
C HIS A 599 -8.40 -3.31 -43.95
N ILE A 600 -7.16 -3.15 -43.46
CA ILE A 600 -6.48 -1.85 -43.34
C ILE A 600 -5.23 -1.75 -44.23
N SER A 601 -5.03 -2.71 -45.14
CA SER A 601 -3.84 -2.79 -46.01
C SER A 601 -2.52 -2.68 -45.25
N LEU A 602 -2.41 -3.37 -44.10
CA LEU A 602 -1.20 -3.38 -43.25
C LEU A 602 -0.39 -4.66 -43.47
N ASN A 603 0.91 -4.52 -43.65
CA ASN A 603 1.90 -5.59 -43.62
C ASN A 603 2.94 -5.26 -42.53
N ALA A 604 3.14 -6.17 -41.59
CA ALA A 604 4.01 -5.94 -40.44
C ALA A 604 4.97 -7.11 -40.19
N ALA A 605 6.17 -6.78 -39.70
CA ALA A 605 7.14 -7.74 -39.22
C ALA A 605 7.51 -7.43 -37.76
N LEU A 606 7.44 -8.46 -36.92
CA LEU A 606 7.89 -8.43 -35.54
C LEU A 606 9.24 -9.12 -35.42
N LEU A 607 10.23 -8.44 -34.83
CA LEU A 607 11.58 -8.96 -34.68
C LEU A 607 12.05 -8.95 -33.22
N TYR A 608 12.99 -9.83 -32.92
CA TYR A 608 13.81 -9.77 -31.72
C TYR A 608 15.28 -10.01 -32.07
N ARG A 609 16.18 -9.15 -31.57
CA ARG A 609 17.63 -9.34 -31.67
C ARG A 609 18.20 -9.67 -30.29
N PRO A 610 18.74 -10.88 -30.07
CA PRO A 610 19.50 -11.18 -28.85
C PRO A 610 20.75 -10.30 -28.73
N ASN A 611 21.15 -9.93 -27.51
CA ASN A 611 22.41 -9.19 -27.25
C ASN A 611 23.65 -9.91 -27.79
N THR A 612 23.63 -11.23 -27.80
CA THR A 612 24.69 -12.10 -28.34
C THR A 612 24.75 -12.10 -29.88
N TYR A 613 23.72 -11.60 -30.56
CA TYR A 613 23.67 -11.53 -32.02
C TYR A 613 24.45 -10.30 -32.53
N PRO A 614 25.51 -10.47 -33.35
CA PRO A 614 26.29 -9.35 -33.87
C PRO A 614 25.49 -8.39 -34.75
N LEU A 615 25.54 -7.10 -34.45
CA LEU A 615 24.74 -6.05 -35.10
C LEU A 615 24.90 -6.01 -36.63
N ASN A 616 26.14 -6.15 -37.14
CA ASN A 616 26.40 -6.16 -38.58
C ASN A 616 25.72 -7.32 -39.31
N LEU A 617 25.77 -8.52 -38.72
CA LEU A 617 25.12 -9.70 -39.29
C LEU A 617 23.59 -9.59 -39.19
N PHE A 618 23.08 -8.96 -38.12
CA PHE A 618 21.65 -8.73 -37.97
C PHE A 618 21.13 -7.81 -39.06
N ARG A 619 21.83 -6.69 -39.32
CA ARG A 619 21.50 -5.74 -40.39
C ARG A 619 21.46 -6.40 -41.77
N GLN A 620 22.41 -7.30 -42.06
CA GLN A 620 22.42 -8.05 -43.32
C GLN A 620 21.19 -8.94 -43.49
N ASN A 621 20.81 -9.68 -42.46
CA ASN A 621 19.61 -10.53 -42.52
C ASN A 621 18.32 -9.70 -42.51
N MET A 622 18.34 -8.50 -41.91
CA MET A 622 17.18 -7.60 -41.88
C MET A 622 16.84 -7.06 -43.28
N LEU A 623 17.79 -7.00 -44.22
CA LEU A 623 17.50 -6.66 -45.62
C LEU A 623 16.50 -7.64 -46.25
N TYR A 624 16.60 -8.93 -45.93
CA TYR A 624 15.62 -9.92 -46.39
C TYR A 624 14.20 -9.60 -45.89
N VAL A 625 14.10 -9.10 -44.66
CA VAL A 625 12.81 -8.69 -44.06
C VAL A 625 12.23 -7.48 -44.76
N ILE A 626 13.07 -6.50 -45.08
CA ILE A 626 12.67 -5.31 -45.85
C ILE A 626 12.22 -5.74 -47.25
N ASP A 627 13.04 -6.49 -47.97
CA ASP A 627 12.75 -6.95 -49.34
C ASP A 627 11.45 -7.76 -49.41
N GLU A 628 11.16 -8.58 -48.39
CA GLU A 628 9.89 -9.32 -48.31
C GLU A 628 8.69 -8.40 -48.12
N LEU A 629 8.78 -7.39 -47.24
CA LEU A 629 7.69 -6.42 -47.04
C LEU A 629 7.48 -5.52 -48.26
N GLU A 630 8.54 -5.19 -49.01
CA GLU A 630 8.45 -4.38 -50.23
C GLU A 630 7.71 -5.09 -51.38
N LYS A 631 7.57 -6.43 -51.35
CA LYS A 631 6.74 -7.18 -52.31
C LYS A 631 5.24 -6.89 -52.15
N HIS A 632 4.83 -6.35 -51.01
CA HIS A 632 3.44 -6.10 -50.68
C HIS A 632 3.12 -4.59 -50.73
N SER A 633 1.96 -4.25 -51.29
CA SER A 633 1.44 -2.89 -51.28
C SER A 633 0.76 -2.55 -49.95
N GLY A 634 0.64 -1.25 -49.65
CA GLY A 634 0.01 -0.75 -48.43
C GLY A 634 1.01 -0.33 -47.35
N LYS A 635 0.49 -0.12 -46.13
CA LYS A 635 1.21 0.32 -44.93
C LYS A 635 2.20 -0.76 -44.50
N LYS A 636 3.45 -0.39 -44.24
CA LYS A 636 4.52 -1.31 -43.81
C LYS A 636 5.02 -0.93 -42.43
N VAL A 637 5.10 -1.90 -41.51
CA VAL A 637 5.58 -1.68 -40.14
C VAL A 637 6.62 -2.73 -39.76
N ILE A 638 7.80 -2.30 -39.33
CA ILE A 638 8.82 -3.17 -38.74
C ILE A 638 8.98 -2.76 -37.29
N MET A 639 8.77 -3.70 -36.37
CA MET A 639 8.79 -3.42 -34.93
C MET A 639 9.43 -4.55 -34.14
N GLY A 640 9.93 -4.26 -32.94
CA GLY A 640 10.60 -5.27 -32.13
C GLY A 640 11.55 -4.71 -31.08
N ASP A 641 12.21 -5.61 -30.36
CA ASP A 641 13.34 -5.27 -29.49
C ASP A 641 14.63 -5.64 -30.20
N PHE A 642 15.42 -4.61 -30.50
CA PHE A 642 16.62 -4.70 -31.31
C PHE A 642 17.89 -4.75 -30.46
N ASN A 643 17.81 -4.57 -29.14
CA ASN A 643 18.97 -4.46 -28.25
C ASN A 643 20.05 -3.49 -28.80
N GLU A 644 19.63 -2.44 -29.51
CA GLU A 644 20.45 -1.31 -29.94
C GLU A 644 19.76 -0.07 -29.39
N ASP A 645 20.44 0.68 -28.52
CA ASP A 645 19.87 1.88 -27.94
C ASP A 645 19.94 3.04 -28.94
N ILE A 646 18.78 3.45 -29.48
CA ILE A 646 18.69 4.52 -30.49
C ILE A 646 19.31 5.83 -30.00
N LEU A 647 19.26 6.07 -28.69
CA LEU A 647 19.78 7.29 -28.08
C LEU A 647 21.31 7.40 -28.18
N THR A 648 22.00 6.27 -28.36
CA THR A 648 23.47 6.21 -28.43
C THR A 648 24.00 5.67 -29.74
N SER A 649 23.19 4.93 -30.51
CA SER A 649 23.58 4.32 -31.78
C SER A 649 22.46 4.41 -32.81
N SER A 650 22.80 4.73 -34.06
CA SER A 650 21.83 4.94 -35.14
C SER A 650 21.95 3.92 -36.28
N THR A 651 22.65 2.79 -36.11
CA THR A 651 23.01 1.96 -37.27
C THR A 651 21.82 1.25 -37.91
N ILE A 652 20.88 0.73 -37.12
CA ILE A 652 19.61 0.20 -37.66
C ILE A 652 18.75 1.36 -38.19
N GLY A 653 18.71 2.49 -37.48
CA GLY A 653 17.98 3.69 -37.90
C GLY A 653 18.36 4.17 -39.31
N THR A 654 19.67 4.36 -39.57
CA THR A 654 20.18 4.78 -40.87
C THR A 654 19.87 3.78 -41.98
N LEU A 655 19.90 2.47 -41.68
CA LEU A 655 19.51 1.44 -42.64
C LEU A 655 18.02 1.55 -42.99
N MET A 656 17.16 1.73 -42.00
CA MET A 656 15.72 1.86 -42.19
C MET A 656 15.35 3.14 -42.95
N GLU A 657 15.98 4.27 -42.63
CA GLU A 657 15.80 5.54 -43.34
C GLU A 657 16.20 5.45 -44.82
N LEU A 658 17.29 4.75 -45.14
CA LEU A 658 17.73 4.53 -46.52
C LEU A 658 16.70 3.76 -47.36
N HIS A 659 15.87 2.92 -46.71
CA HIS A 659 14.76 2.20 -47.34
C HIS A 659 13.40 2.92 -47.22
N GLY A 660 13.39 4.16 -46.71
CA GLY A 660 12.21 5.03 -46.63
C GLY A 660 11.31 4.81 -45.42
N TYR A 661 11.81 4.18 -44.35
CA TYR A 661 11.08 4.03 -43.09
C TYR A 661 11.42 5.16 -42.11
N SER A 662 10.43 5.59 -41.34
CA SER A 662 10.60 6.53 -40.22
C SER A 662 10.48 5.83 -38.88
N GLN A 663 11.40 6.14 -37.95
CA GLN A 663 11.31 5.70 -36.55
C GLN A 663 10.30 6.57 -35.78
N HIS A 664 9.38 5.95 -35.06
CA HIS A 664 8.32 6.65 -34.32
C HIS A 664 8.47 6.61 -32.80
N VAL A 665 9.33 5.75 -32.25
CA VAL A 665 9.62 5.75 -30.80
C VAL A 665 10.68 6.81 -30.51
N GLN A 666 10.34 7.79 -29.66
CA GLN A 666 11.22 8.93 -29.32
C GLN A 666 11.61 8.97 -27.84
N HIS A 667 10.97 8.16 -27.00
CA HIS A 667 11.18 8.15 -25.55
C HIS A 667 11.73 6.79 -25.12
N PRO A 668 12.50 6.75 -24.01
CA PRO A 668 12.98 5.49 -23.46
C PRO A 668 11.87 4.47 -23.20
N THR A 669 12.19 3.20 -23.45
CA THR A 669 11.24 2.09 -23.34
C THR A 669 11.57 1.14 -22.20
N THR A 670 12.54 1.48 -21.35
CA THR A 670 13.05 0.62 -20.28
C THR A 670 13.21 1.37 -18.96
N GLU A 671 13.24 0.64 -17.84
CA GLU A 671 13.40 1.26 -16.49
C GLU A 671 14.73 2.03 -16.33
N LYS A 672 15.78 1.76 -17.13
CA LYS A 672 17.06 2.49 -17.09
C LYS A 672 17.20 3.58 -18.15
N GLY A 673 16.16 3.88 -18.91
CA GLY A 673 16.23 4.98 -19.86
C GLY A 673 16.83 4.65 -21.23
N THR A 674 17.01 3.37 -21.56
CA THR A 674 17.40 2.95 -22.92
C THR A 674 16.19 2.83 -23.85
N LEU A 675 16.38 3.15 -25.13
CA LEU A 675 15.38 3.02 -26.19
C LEU A 675 15.80 1.88 -27.13
N ILE A 676 15.38 0.66 -26.78
CA ILE A 676 15.74 -0.57 -27.51
C ILE A 676 14.55 -1.22 -28.22
N ASP A 677 13.33 -0.80 -27.90
CA ASP A 677 12.12 -1.20 -28.61
C ASP A 677 11.85 -0.21 -29.75
N HIS A 678 12.00 -0.67 -30.99
CA HIS A 678 11.97 0.17 -32.19
C HIS A 678 10.65 -0.03 -32.96
N VAL A 679 10.13 1.04 -33.58
CA VAL A 679 8.94 1.00 -34.44
C VAL A 679 9.16 1.84 -35.70
N TYR A 680 9.49 1.17 -36.79
CA TYR A 680 9.70 1.76 -38.10
C TYR A 680 8.46 1.63 -38.97
N VAL A 681 8.00 2.73 -39.54
CA VAL A 681 6.78 2.76 -40.39
C VAL A 681 7.09 3.37 -41.75
N LYS A 682 6.46 2.84 -42.80
CA LYS A 682 6.51 3.34 -44.17
C LYS A 682 5.11 3.27 -44.81
N ASP A 683 4.84 4.20 -45.71
CA ASP A 683 3.56 4.30 -46.46
C ASP A 683 2.32 4.38 -45.56
N ALA A 684 2.44 4.99 -44.37
CA ALA A 684 1.32 5.26 -43.47
C ALA A 684 1.35 6.71 -42.98
N GLU A 685 0.21 7.39 -43.08
CA GLU A 685 0.02 8.74 -42.53
C GLU A 685 -0.54 8.66 -41.11
N ASN A 686 -0.26 9.68 -40.28
CA ASN A 686 -0.84 9.85 -38.94
C ASN A 686 -0.58 8.69 -37.96
N VAL A 687 0.68 8.27 -37.86
CA VAL A 687 1.14 7.30 -36.85
C VAL A 687 1.37 8.04 -35.52
N SER A 688 0.80 7.53 -34.43
CA SER A 688 1.11 7.99 -33.08
C SER A 688 1.59 6.84 -32.20
N VAL A 689 2.60 7.09 -31.38
CA VAL A 689 3.17 6.11 -30.45
C VAL A 689 3.05 6.65 -29.03
N GLU A 690 2.62 5.78 -28.11
CA GLU A 690 2.51 6.07 -26.68
C GLU A 690 3.23 4.98 -25.88
N ILE A 691 3.99 5.38 -24.86
CA ILE A 691 4.65 4.44 -23.94
C ILE A 691 3.67 4.07 -22.82
N VAL A 692 3.35 2.78 -22.75
CA VAL A 692 2.44 2.18 -21.79
C VAL A 692 3.22 1.51 -20.68
N GLN A 693 2.92 1.89 -19.44
CA GLN A 693 3.71 1.43 -18.31
C GLN A 693 3.39 0.00 -17.89
N THR A 694 4.41 -0.83 -17.68
CA THR A 694 4.23 -2.20 -17.16
C THR A 694 5.05 -2.45 -15.91
N TYR A 695 4.49 -3.19 -14.94
CA TYR A 695 5.15 -3.52 -13.68
C TYR A 695 5.85 -4.89 -13.68
N HIS A 696 5.53 -5.75 -14.64
CA HIS A 696 5.95 -7.15 -14.66
C HIS A 696 7.20 -7.38 -15.52
N SER A 697 7.50 -6.46 -16.44
CA SER A 697 8.68 -6.49 -17.31
C SER A 697 9.59 -5.29 -17.04
N TYR A 698 10.87 -5.47 -17.33
CA TYR A 698 11.84 -4.36 -17.41
C TYR A 698 11.49 -3.35 -18.51
N HIS A 699 10.78 -3.79 -19.55
CA HIS A 699 10.32 -2.96 -20.65
C HIS A 699 8.95 -2.34 -20.36
N GLN A 700 8.77 -1.12 -20.82
CA GLN A 700 7.47 -0.52 -20.98
C GLN A 700 6.91 -0.97 -22.34
N ALA A 701 5.61 -1.16 -22.42
CA ALA A 701 4.96 -1.51 -23.68
C ALA A 701 4.88 -0.28 -24.58
N VAL A 702 4.89 -0.48 -25.89
CA VAL A 702 4.79 0.57 -26.90
C VAL A 702 3.46 0.40 -27.63
N LEU A 703 2.54 1.35 -27.46
CA LEU A 703 1.25 1.35 -28.12
C LEU A 703 1.32 2.20 -29.40
N ILE A 704 1.10 1.55 -30.53
CA ILE A 704 1.16 2.13 -31.87
C ILE A 704 -0.27 2.29 -32.36
N SER A 705 -0.64 3.49 -32.79
CA SER A 705 -1.93 3.78 -33.41
C SER A 705 -1.74 4.15 -34.86
N LEU A 706 -2.43 3.44 -35.74
CA LEU A 706 -2.44 3.64 -37.18
C LEU A 706 -3.82 4.17 -37.58
N ARG A 707 -3.87 5.40 -38.09
CA ARG A 707 -5.11 6.04 -38.55
C ARG A 707 -5.33 5.86 -40.04
#